data_AF-A0A7C4HCU2-F1
#
_entry.id   AF-A0A7C4HCU2-F1
#
_cell.length_a   1.000
_cell.length_b   1.000
_cell.length_c   1.000
_cell.angle_alpha   90.00
_cell.angle_beta   90.00
_cell.angle_gamma   90.00
#
_symmetry.space_group_name_H-M   'P 1'
#
loop_
_entity.id
_entity.type
_entity.pdbx_description
1 polymer ?
#
loop_
_entity_poly.entity_id
_entity_poly.type
_entity_poly.pdbx_seq_one_letter_code
_entity_poly.pdbx_strand_id
1 'polypeptide(L)'
;MEMFKRVLGVDILPTSSPSSKTPPKYAAFLLNNGEERTYDRLSKRELIALINSIKPDVVALDNVFELASNQKGIISFIASCPSFTRLVQVTGSPVNGTLPLSVVASQNGIQVGELSPVKTAEICAKLASRGVGYVVRVFENETRIIIARGRCPGHGGWSSERFRRRVYNLVLQTTKEIQKRLDDAGLEYDLYVEEVEGGAKRSKFTVYAERSVVERLVKSYRGDVIVAVQPILLERLEWIPLSQIPSAPAPKKGLIVGLDPGVTCGIAVLDLNGNLLLLESEKDLSRMALVRKLTSLGVPTIIASDVNPPPSLLDKLAGILNSRVFYPPRSLTISEKRELVQKFVEERHIKVQDSHQRDALASALKAFLAFKNKFERAEARARSMGYYVPSDQLKIMLLKGLSVSEAISTLSQPKATEEVKEERPPQQINLAVLLNKLESYRVKIKKLRRSLIRVKEQNATLAAEKGRLEEELQRLRDVLENVSVCAKPEDSERILERYKEEIKALKRVIFDLKEELSKARHEITNMKRMRMMEIRGVVYPLKVIKRFTQNEIHKTDEAVGKNKGDIVLLLDGRGGGRATADLLIKKGVKAVISETAMSHMALEAFLEANIPVFFSDEVNVKQIDEFAVVDKKEFDALLSRYFEEKEKAEREKRKRQLEKLLEDYRMERELGLT
;
A
#
# COMPACT_ATOMS: atom_id res chain seq x y z
N MET A 1 36.72 -7.25 -1.56
CA MET A 1 35.77 -6.31 -0.94
C MET A 1 35.39 -5.31 -2.01
N GLU A 2 34.17 -5.34 -2.54
CA GLU A 2 33.75 -4.35 -3.55
C GLU A 2 33.75 -2.97 -2.89
N MET A 3 34.72 -2.14 -3.23
CA MET A 3 34.72 -0.73 -2.81
C MET A 3 33.70 0.01 -3.65
N PHE A 4 32.67 0.56 -3.00
CA PHE A 4 31.68 1.41 -3.67
C PHE A 4 32.36 2.67 -4.20
N LYS A 5 32.20 2.95 -5.51
CA LYS A 5 32.86 4.07 -6.18
C LYS A 5 32.09 5.38 -5.96
N ARG A 6 30.76 5.28 -5.89
CA ARG A 6 29.83 6.40 -5.70
C ARG A 6 28.93 6.14 -4.49
N VAL A 7 29.13 6.91 -3.43
CA VAL A 7 28.34 6.80 -2.20
C VAL A 7 27.68 8.14 -1.92
N LEU A 8 26.36 8.12 -1.73
CA LEU A 8 25.58 9.29 -1.34
C LEU A 8 25.10 9.11 0.10
N GLY A 9 25.61 9.93 1.02
CA GLY A 9 25.07 10.03 2.37
C GLY A 9 23.87 10.97 2.42
N VAL A 10 22.87 10.68 3.25
CA VAL A 10 21.66 11.49 3.40
C VAL A 10 21.27 11.59 4.88
N ASP A 11 20.77 12.76 5.29
CA ASP A 11 20.22 13.02 6.63
C ASP A 11 19.00 13.98 6.55
N ILE A 12 18.11 13.95 7.55
CA ILE A 12 16.95 14.88 7.67
C ILE A 12 17.33 16.17 8.38
N LEU A 13 16.77 17.29 7.92
CA LEU A 13 16.91 18.58 8.61
C LEU A 13 16.00 18.65 9.88
N PRO A 14 16.49 19.17 11.03
CA PRO A 14 15.84 19.10 12.35
C PRO A 14 14.41 19.65 12.44
N THR A 15 14.02 20.57 11.56
CA THR A 15 12.67 21.17 11.54
C THR A 15 11.60 20.26 10.93
N SER A 16 11.95 19.05 10.52
CA SER A 16 11.09 18.24 9.67
C SER A 16 11.27 16.74 9.88
N SER A 17 11.01 16.27 11.10
CA SER A 17 10.82 14.82 11.33
C SER A 17 9.75 14.26 10.38
N PRO A 18 9.81 12.98 9.97
CA PRO A 18 8.85 12.36 9.04
C PRO A 18 7.37 12.45 9.46
N SER A 19 7.11 12.78 10.73
CA SER A 19 5.78 12.94 11.34
C SER A 19 5.26 14.38 11.41
N SER A 20 6.02 15.39 10.94
CA SER A 20 5.60 16.80 10.95
C SER A 20 4.66 17.14 9.79
N LYS A 21 3.79 18.16 9.96
CA LYS A 21 2.89 18.69 8.92
C LYS A 21 3.62 19.43 7.79
N THR A 22 4.88 19.81 7.98
CA THR A 22 5.72 20.44 6.93
C THR A 22 6.55 19.39 6.20
N PRO A 23 6.73 19.50 4.86
CA PRO A 23 7.43 18.49 4.08
C PRO A 23 8.90 18.39 4.49
N PRO A 24 9.44 17.16 4.68
CA PRO A 24 10.83 16.97 5.09
C PRO A 24 11.81 17.49 4.04
N LYS A 25 12.85 18.16 4.53
CA LYS A 25 14.01 18.57 3.75
C LYS A 25 15.22 17.73 4.18
N TYR A 26 16.09 17.45 3.23
CA TYR A 26 17.21 16.54 3.36
C TYR A 26 18.53 17.25 3.05
N ALA A 27 19.57 16.88 3.77
CA ALA A 27 20.96 17.15 3.40
C ALA A 27 21.52 15.91 2.72
N ALA A 28 22.37 16.09 1.70
CA ALA A 28 23.03 14.98 1.03
C ALA A 28 24.52 15.28 0.78
N PHE A 29 25.35 14.26 0.90
CA PHE A 29 26.79 14.33 0.66
C PHE A 29 27.21 13.26 -0.33
N LEU A 30 27.76 13.66 -1.47
CA LEU A 30 28.26 12.75 -2.49
C LEU A 30 29.77 12.56 -2.31
N LEU A 31 30.19 11.30 -2.23
CA LEU A 31 31.56 10.85 -2.36
C LEU A 31 31.70 10.05 -3.66
N ASN A 32 32.44 10.58 -4.64
CA ASN A 32 32.64 9.97 -5.95
C ASN A 32 34.13 9.89 -6.28
N ASN A 33 34.75 8.71 -6.11
CA ASN A 33 36.19 8.50 -6.36
C ASN A 33 37.12 9.55 -5.72
N GLY A 34 36.75 10.07 -4.54
CA GLY A 34 37.51 11.12 -3.83
C GLY A 34 37.04 12.56 -4.09
N GLU A 35 36.15 12.80 -5.07
CA GLU A 35 35.44 14.07 -5.20
C GLU A 35 34.30 14.15 -4.17
N GLU A 36 34.29 15.23 -3.38
CA GLU A 36 33.29 15.51 -2.36
C GLU A 36 32.36 16.63 -2.82
N ARG A 37 31.03 16.41 -2.77
CA ARG A 37 30.03 17.45 -3.04
C ARG A 37 28.93 17.44 -1.99
N THR A 38 28.59 18.62 -1.47
CA THR A 38 27.54 18.84 -0.48
C THR A 38 26.30 19.42 -1.13
N TYR A 39 25.13 18.91 -0.73
CA TYR A 39 23.81 19.43 -1.11
C TYR A 39 23.00 19.66 0.17
N ASP A 40 22.38 20.83 0.29
CA ASP A 40 21.56 21.18 1.46
C ASP A 40 20.14 21.58 1.04
N ARG A 41 19.17 21.36 1.93
CA ARG A 41 17.74 21.71 1.79
C ARG A 41 17.02 21.09 0.59
N LEU A 42 17.35 19.85 0.25
CA LEU A 42 16.68 19.11 -0.82
C LEU A 42 15.28 18.65 -0.37
N SER A 43 14.26 18.83 -1.20
CA SER A 43 12.99 18.12 -1.05
C SER A 43 13.15 16.64 -1.41
N LYS A 44 12.21 15.79 -0.98
CA LYS A 44 12.20 14.36 -1.37
C LYS A 44 12.24 14.14 -2.89
N ARG A 45 11.57 15.00 -3.66
CA ARG A 45 11.56 14.92 -5.13
C ARG A 45 12.92 15.27 -5.72
N GLU A 46 13.56 16.32 -5.22
CA GLU A 46 14.90 16.74 -5.65
C GLU A 46 15.95 15.69 -5.27
N LEU A 47 15.83 15.07 -4.10
CA LEU A 47 16.70 13.96 -3.68
C LEU A 47 16.59 12.77 -4.66
N ILE A 48 15.37 12.36 -5.02
CA ILE A 48 15.16 11.27 -5.99
C ILE A 48 15.70 11.64 -7.38
N ALA A 49 15.50 12.89 -7.81
CA ALA A 49 16.06 13.38 -9.08
C ALA A 49 17.60 13.37 -9.07
N LEU A 50 18.21 13.79 -7.94
CA LEU A 50 19.64 13.77 -7.72
C LEU A 50 20.19 12.34 -7.78
N ILE A 51 19.57 11.39 -7.06
CA ILE A 51 19.93 9.95 -7.09
C ILE A 51 19.85 9.40 -8.52
N ASN A 52 18.79 9.71 -9.27
CA ASN A 52 18.64 9.22 -10.64
C ASN A 52 19.62 9.85 -11.64
N SER A 53 20.09 11.06 -11.37
CA SER A 53 21.11 11.74 -12.19
C SER A 53 22.52 11.21 -11.94
N ILE A 54 22.92 11.07 -10.67
CA ILE A 54 24.26 10.61 -10.27
C ILE A 54 24.39 9.09 -10.43
N LYS A 55 23.29 8.37 -10.18
CA LYS A 55 23.21 6.91 -10.09
C LYS A 55 24.29 6.34 -9.16
N PRO A 56 24.20 6.64 -7.84
CA PRO A 56 25.17 6.15 -6.86
C PRO A 56 25.05 4.64 -6.67
N ASP A 57 26.16 4.00 -6.30
CA ASP A 57 26.17 2.57 -5.94
C ASP A 57 25.44 2.35 -4.61
N VAL A 58 25.60 3.30 -3.68
CA VAL A 58 25.04 3.25 -2.33
C VAL A 58 24.40 4.58 -1.94
N VAL A 59 23.23 4.51 -1.31
CA VAL A 59 22.65 5.59 -0.51
C VAL A 59 22.74 5.20 0.96
N ALA A 60 23.50 5.95 1.76
CA ALA A 60 23.79 5.66 3.15
C ALA A 60 23.08 6.63 4.11
N LEU A 61 22.41 6.10 5.14
CA LEU A 61 21.77 6.86 6.20
C LEU A 61 22.13 6.31 7.57
N ASP A 62 21.92 7.13 8.59
CA ASP A 62 21.97 6.69 9.98
C ASP A 62 20.73 5.84 10.33
N ASN A 63 19.54 6.23 9.86
CA ASN A 63 18.28 5.53 10.03
C ASN A 63 17.42 5.61 8.75
N VAL A 64 17.13 4.46 8.15
CA VAL A 64 16.35 4.40 6.90
C VAL A 64 14.90 4.89 7.06
N PHE A 65 14.35 4.91 8.27
CA PHE A 65 13.00 5.42 8.53
C PHE A 65 12.90 6.95 8.46
N GLU A 66 14.02 7.66 8.29
CA GLU A 66 14.01 9.09 7.99
C GLU A 66 13.57 9.38 6.55
N LEU A 67 13.85 8.47 5.61
CA LEU A 67 13.35 8.60 4.24
C LEU A 67 11.85 8.33 4.13
N ALA A 68 11.34 7.45 5.00
CA ALA A 68 9.93 7.12 5.04
C ALA A 68 9.52 6.53 6.39
N SER A 69 8.35 6.95 6.88
CA SER A 69 7.78 6.54 8.16
C SER A 69 7.33 5.07 8.24
N ASN A 70 7.28 4.33 7.13
CA ASN A 70 6.82 2.95 7.10
C ASN A 70 7.53 2.10 6.03
N GLN A 71 7.47 0.77 6.17
CA GLN A 71 8.04 -0.19 5.23
C GLN A 71 7.56 0.05 3.79
N LYS A 72 6.27 0.36 3.59
CA LYS A 72 5.71 0.70 2.26
C LYS A 72 6.38 1.91 1.62
N GLY A 73 6.69 2.93 2.41
CA GLY A 73 7.37 4.13 1.98
C GLY A 73 8.84 3.89 1.64
N ILE A 74 9.52 3.00 2.37
CA ILE A 74 10.88 2.55 2.04
C ILE A 74 10.86 1.76 0.72
N ILE A 75 9.92 0.82 0.55
CA ILE A 75 9.72 0.09 -0.71
C ILE A 75 9.53 1.06 -1.88
N SER A 76 8.64 2.04 -1.74
CA SER A 76 8.39 3.04 -2.78
C SER A 76 9.62 3.89 -3.10
N PHE A 77 10.43 4.22 -2.09
CA PHE A 77 11.65 5.00 -2.28
C PHE A 77 12.68 4.22 -3.07
N ILE A 78 12.97 2.97 -2.68
CA ILE A 78 13.94 2.11 -3.38
C ILE A 78 13.45 1.79 -4.79
N ALA A 79 12.15 1.56 -4.98
CA ALA A 79 11.56 1.36 -6.31
C ALA A 79 11.69 2.59 -7.25
N SER A 80 11.86 3.79 -6.69
CA SER A 80 12.07 5.05 -7.43
C SER A 80 13.55 5.34 -7.72
N CYS A 81 14.46 4.57 -7.12
CA CYS A 81 15.90 4.66 -7.35
C CYS A 81 16.33 3.73 -8.51
N PRO A 82 17.55 3.91 -9.06
CA PRO A 82 18.12 2.98 -10.02
C PRO A 82 18.18 1.55 -9.44
N SER A 83 17.92 0.54 -10.28
CA SER A 83 17.77 -0.86 -9.84
C SER A 83 19.02 -1.49 -9.22
N PHE A 84 20.19 -0.89 -9.40
CA PHE A 84 21.45 -1.33 -8.80
C PHE A 84 21.84 -0.56 -7.53
N THR A 85 21.19 0.57 -7.22
CA THR A 85 21.52 1.41 -6.07
C THR A 85 21.08 0.72 -4.78
N ARG A 86 22.02 0.51 -3.85
CA ARG A 86 21.77 -0.16 -2.55
C ARG A 86 21.50 0.87 -1.45
N LEU A 87 20.48 0.63 -0.63
CA LEU A 87 20.22 1.44 0.56
C LEU A 87 20.98 0.84 1.76
N VAL A 88 21.74 1.65 2.49
CA VAL A 88 22.60 1.22 3.61
C VAL A 88 22.27 2.00 4.88
N GLN A 89 22.13 1.28 6.00
CA GLN A 89 22.07 1.85 7.33
C GLN A 89 23.40 1.64 8.05
N VAL A 90 24.07 2.73 8.46
CA VAL A 90 25.42 2.64 9.04
C VAL A 90 25.43 2.37 10.55
N THR A 91 24.34 2.69 11.27
CA THR A 91 24.27 2.62 12.74
C THR A 91 24.01 1.22 13.30
N GLY A 92 23.71 0.23 12.46
CA GLY A 92 23.41 -1.13 12.92
C GLY A 92 22.16 -1.70 12.26
N SER A 93 21.55 -2.69 12.92
CA SER A 93 20.28 -3.27 12.51
C SER A 93 19.33 -3.40 13.70
N PRO A 94 18.00 -3.37 13.49
CA PRO A 94 17.03 -3.62 14.57
C PRO A 94 17.20 -5.00 15.24
N VAL A 95 17.79 -5.97 14.55
CA VAL A 95 17.97 -7.35 15.01
C VAL A 95 19.25 -7.52 15.84
N ASN A 96 20.35 -6.86 15.44
CA ASN A 96 21.65 -6.99 16.10
C ASN A 96 21.94 -5.86 17.11
N GLY A 97 21.05 -4.85 17.17
CA GLY A 97 21.23 -3.64 17.95
C GLY A 97 21.73 -2.48 17.09
N THR A 98 21.38 -1.25 17.52
CA THR A 98 21.84 -0.01 16.90
C THR A 98 22.77 0.73 17.85
N LEU A 99 23.83 1.32 17.30
CA LEU A 99 24.78 2.16 18.01
C LEU A 99 24.63 3.61 17.54
N PRO A 100 24.85 4.61 18.42
CA PRO A 100 24.88 6.00 18.00
C PRO A 100 25.92 6.23 16.90
N LEU A 101 25.60 7.08 15.90
CA LEU A 101 26.48 7.35 14.77
C LEU A 101 27.87 7.83 15.21
N SER A 102 27.93 8.61 16.29
CA SER A 102 29.18 9.11 16.86
C SER A 102 30.11 7.97 17.33
N VAL A 103 29.56 6.93 17.92
CA VAL A 103 30.30 5.74 18.37
C VAL A 103 30.82 4.96 17.16
N VAL A 104 29.96 4.71 16.17
CA VAL A 104 30.33 3.97 14.95
C VAL A 104 31.42 4.72 14.16
N ALA A 105 31.30 6.04 14.05
CA ALA A 105 32.29 6.90 13.40
C ALA A 105 33.65 6.86 14.14
N SER A 106 33.63 7.00 15.47
CA SER A 106 34.85 6.96 16.29
C SER A 106 35.57 5.61 16.22
N GLN A 107 34.83 4.50 16.29
CA GLN A 107 35.38 3.14 16.15
C GLN A 107 36.05 2.90 14.80
N ASN A 108 35.61 3.62 13.77
CA ASN A 108 36.17 3.54 12.43
C ASN A 108 37.17 4.67 12.14
N GLY A 109 37.67 5.38 13.16
CA GLY A 109 38.71 6.40 13.00
C GLY A 109 38.25 7.67 12.29
N ILE A 110 36.96 8.04 12.40
CA ILE A 110 36.42 9.30 11.90
C ILE A 110 36.20 10.22 13.10
N GLN A 111 36.82 11.41 13.08
CA GLN A 111 36.62 12.41 14.12
C GLN A 111 35.20 12.99 14.07
N VAL A 112 34.51 12.93 15.19
CA VAL A 112 33.13 13.43 15.34
C VAL A 112 33.18 14.74 16.11
N GLY A 113 32.88 15.84 15.41
CA GLY A 113 32.64 17.15 16.02
C GLY A 113 31.15 17.39 16.24
N GLU A 114 30.73 18.65 16.15
CA GLU A 114 29.31 19.00 16.20
C GLU A 114 28.55 18.42 14.99
N LEU A 115 27.48 17.67 15.26
CA LEU A 115 26.71 16.95 14.24
C LEU A 115 25.68 17.90 13.59
N SER A 116 26.09 18.55 12.51
CA SER A 116 25.14 19.17 11.57
C SER A 116 24.59 18.13 10.58
N PRO A 117 23.40 18.30 10.00
CA PRO A 117 22.83 17.33 9.08
C PRO A 117 23.71 17.03 7.85
N VAL A 118 24.43 18.04 7.35
CA VAL A 118 25.43 17.85 6.29
C VAL A 118 26.60 17.00 6.77
N LYS A 119 27.04 17.18 8.03
CA LYS A 119 28.11 16.39 8.64
C LYS A 119 27.68 14.95 8.91
N THR A 120 26.43 14.73 9.34
CA THR A 120 25.84 13.39 9.47
C THR A 120 25.86 12.66 8.13
N ALA A 121 25.38 13.32 7.06
CA ALA A 121 25.39 12.78 5.70
C ALA A 121 26.82 12.44 5.24
N GLU A 122 27.81 13.31 5.51
CA GLU A 122 29.22 13.05 5.22
C GLU A 122 29.74 11.79 5.94
N ILE A 123 29.48 11.68 7.24
CA ILE A 123 29.92 10.55 8.06
C ILE A 123 29.30 9.24 7.54
N CYS A 124 28.00 9.25 7.24
CA CYS A 124 27.29 8.10 6.66
C CYS A 124 27.90 7.65 5.33
N ALA A 125 28.20 8.59 4.43
CA ALA A 125 28.85 8.29 3.16
C ALA A 125 30.24 7.68 3.35
N LYS A 126 31.05 8.25 4.25
CA LYS A 126 32.41 7.77 4.55
C LYS A 126 32.39 6.37 5.18
N LEU A 127 31.50 6.11 6.13
CA LEU A 127 31.33 4.78 6.74
C LEU A 127 30.92 3.72 5.71
N ALA A 128 29.91 4.00 4.89
CA ALA A 128 29.47 3.06 3.86
C ALA A 128 30.56 2.79 2.80
N SER A 129 31.37 3.80 2.45
CA SER A 129 32.51 3.61 1.54
C SER A 129 33.60 2.67 2.10
N ARG A 130 33.71 2.58 3.44
CA ARG A 130 34.59 1.65 4.16
C ARG A 130 33.97 0.27 4.38
N GLY A 131 32.77 0.03 3.84
CA GLY A 131 32.04 -1.22 4.02
C GLY A 131 31.42 -1.39 5.40
N VAL A 132 31.17 -0.29 6.12
CA VAL A 132 30.53 -0.31 7.44
C VAL A 132 29.04 -0.05 7.28
N GLY A 133 28.23 -0.93 7.86
CA GLY A 133 26.77 -0.81 7.88
C GLY A 133 26.07 -2.05 7.34
N TYR A 134 24.76 -1.93 7.18
CA TYR A 134 23.87 -2.99 6.75
C TYR A 134 23.07 -2.54 5.52
N VAL A 135 23.11 -3.33 4.45
CA VAL A 135 22.24 -3.15 3.28
C VAL A 135 20.82 -3.49 3.68
N VAL A 136 19.89 -2.57 3.45
CA VAL A 136 18.46 -2.78 3.67
C VAL A 136 17.89 -3.44 2.41
N ARG A 137 17.71 -4.76 2.49
CA ARG A 137 17.12 -5.57 1.43
C ARG A 137 15.61 -5.57 1.57
N VAL A 138 14.94 -5.28 0.45
CA VAL A 138 13.49 -5.08 0.37
C VAL A 138 12.84 -5.97 -0.68
N PHE A 139 13.63 -6.35 -1.68
CA PHE A 139 13.24 -7.27 -2.72
C PHE A 139 13.94 -8.60 -2.52
N GLU A 140 13.25 -9.67 -2.89
CA GLU A 140 13.87 -10.97 -3.05
C GLU A 140 14.78 -10.95 -4.28
N ASN A 141 15.73 -11.90 -4.34
CA ASN A 141 16.52 -12.17 -5.55
C ASN A 141 15.67 -12.93 -6.59
N GLU A 142 14.39 -12.60 -6.68
CA GLU A 142 13.42 -13.16 -7.61
C GLU A 142 12.68 -12.03 -8.33
N THR A 143 12.50 -12.23 -9.62
CA THR A 143 11.77 -11.29 -10.47
C THR A 143 10.59 -11.98 -11.12
N ARG A 144 9.41 -11.40 -10.94
CA ARG A 144 8.18 -11.86 -11.55
C ARG A 144 7.97 -11.17 -12.90
N ILE A 145 7.81 -11.95 -13.95
CA ILE A 145 7.40 -11.46 -15.27
C ILE A 145 5.95 -11.87 -15.49
N ILE A 146 5.05 -10.90 -15.56
CA ILE A 146 3.63 -11.12 -15.80
C ILE A 146 3.30 -10.72 -17.23
N ILE A 147 2.74 -11.66 -17.98
CA ILE A 147 2.29 -11.46 -19.36
C ILE A 147 0.78 -11.60 -19.35
N ALA A 148 0.07 -10.53 -19.67
CA ALA A 148 -1.39 -10.48 -19.64
C ALA A 148 -1.94 -9.66 -20.81
N ARG A 149 -3.24 -9.81 -21.09
CA ARG A 149 -3.95 -8.94 -22.03
C ARG A 149 -3.88 -7.47 -21.60
N GLY A 150 -3.59 -6.58 -22.55
CA GLY A 150 -3.51 -5.14 -22.27
C GLY A 150 -4.83 -4.38 -22.39
N ARG A 151 -5.79 -4.93 -23.15
CA ARG A 151 -7.12 -4.35 -23.33
C ARG A 151 -8.20 -5.37 -22.97
N CYS A 152 -9.22 -4.94 -22.24
CA CYS A 152 -10.46 -5.69 -22.07
C CYS A 152 -11.41 -5.32 -23.22
N PRO A 153 -11.93 -6.28 -23.99
CA PRO A 153 -12.98 -6.00 -24.97
C PRO A 153 -14.22 -5.45 -24.26
N GLY A 154 -14.90 -4.47 -24.86
CA GLY A 154 -16.21 -4.00 -24.40
C GLY A 154 -17.32 -5.05 -24.58
N HIS A 155 -18.53 -4.75 -24.08
CA HIS A 155 -19.70 -5.64 -24.24
C HIS A 155 -20.19 -5.68 -25.70
N GLY A 156 -20.11 -6.87 -26.32
CA GLY A 156 -20.93 -7.25 -27.49
C GLY A 156 -20.30 -7.05 -28.89
N GLY A 157 -20.38 -8.10 -29.72
CA GLY A 157 -20.06 -8.06 -31.17
C GLY A 157 -19.22 -9.24 -31.67
N TRP A 158 -19.48 -9.70 -32.91
CA TRP A 158 -18.72 -10.79 -33.57
C TRP A 158 -17.22 -10.47 -33.72
N SER A 159 -16.86 -9.18 -33.81
CA SER A 159 -15.47 -8.70 -33.85
C SER A 159 -14.73 -8.83 -32.51
N SER A 160 -15.45 -8.88 -31.39
CA SER A 160 -14.88 -8.97 -30.04
C SER A 160 -14.24 -10.34 -29.77
N GLU A 161 -14.85 -11.41 -30.26
CA GLU A 161 -14.37 -12.78 -30.05
C GLU A 161 -13.13 -13.10 -30.90
N ARG A 162 -13.09 -12.61 -32.15
CA ARG A 162 -11.89 -12.68 -33.01
C ARG A 162 -10.72 -11.90 -32.41
N PHE A 163 -10.98 -10.70 -31.88
CA PHE A 163 -9.96 -9.90 -31.20
C PHE A 163 -9.43 -10.62 -29.94
N ARG A 164 -10.33 -11.18 -29.12
CA ARG A 164 -9.96 -11.96 -27.93
C ARG A 164 -9.05 -13.14 -28.26
N ARG A 165 -9.38 -13.93 -29.30
CA ARG A 165 -8.53 -15.05 -29.76
C ARG A 165 -7.16 -14.58 -30.25
N ARG A 166 -7.10 -13.48 -31.00
CA ARG A 166 -5.83 -12.87 -31.44
C ARG A 166 -4.95 -12.47 -30.25
N VAL A 167 -5.53 -11.83 -29.24
CA VAL A 167 -4.81 -11.40 -28.03
C VAL A 167 -4.29 -12.60 -27.23
N TYR A 168 -5.08 -13.67 -27.05
CA TYR A 168 -4.62 -14.88 -26.36
C TYR A 168 -3.49 -15.60 -27.08
N ASN A 169 -3.52 -15.64 -28.42
CA ASN A 169 -2.42 -16.18 -29.20
C ASN A 169 -1.16 -15.31 -29.05
N LEU A 170 -1.32 -13.99 -29.09
CA LEU A 170 -0.21 -13.04 -28.89
C LEU A 170 0.42 -13.15 -27.49
N VAL A 171 -0.38 -13.37 -26.44
CA VAL A 171 0.13 -13.67 -25.08
C VAL A 171 0.99 -14.94 -25.12
N LEU A 172 0.50 -16.03 -25.73
CA LEU A 172 1.25 -17.28 -25.82
C LEU A 172 2.56 -17.15 -26.61
N GLN A 173 2.53 -16.42 -27.74
CA GLN A 173 3.73 -16.13 -28.53
C GLN A 173 4.77 -15.34 -27.71
N THR A 174 4.32 -14.30 -27.01
CA THR A 174 5.18 -13.49 -26.14
C THR A 174 5.78 -14.33 -25.00
N THR A 175 4.98 -15.23 -24.42
CA THR A 175 5.46 -16.18 -23.39
C THR A 175 6.58 -17.06 -23.93
N LYS A 176 6.42 -17.66 -25.12
CA LYS A 176 7.46 -18.49 -25.74
C LYS A 176 8.73 -17.71 -26.10
N GLU A 177 8.58 -16.47 -26.56
CA GLU A 177 9.71 -15.59 -26.85
C GLU A 177 10.52 -15.26 -25.59
N ILE A 178 9.84 -14.89 -24.50
CA ILE A 178 10.48 -14.62 -23.21
C ILE A 178 11.11 -15.88 -22.64
N GLN A 179 10.43 -17.02 -22.74
CA GLN A 179 10.96 -18.31 -22.31
C GLN A 179 12.32 -18.61 -22.97
N LYS A 180 12.37 -18.50 -24.30
CA LYS A 180 13.60 -18.72 -25.07
C LYS A 180 14.73 -17.78 -24.63
N ARG A 181 14.44 -16.49 -24.41
CA ARG A 181 15.45 -15.52 -23.93
C ARG A 181 16.00 -15.86 -22.54
N LEU A 182 15.17 -16.41 -21.66
CA LEU A 182 15.61 -16.84 -20.33
C LEU A 182 16.45 -18.12 -20.39
N ASP A 183 16.04 -19.08 -21.23
CA ASP A 183 16.78 -20.32 -21.48
C ASP A 183 18.15 -20.03 -22.12
N ASP A 184 18.20 -19.16 -23.14
CA ASP A 184 19.45 -18.73 -23.80
C ASP A 184 20.41 -18.03 -22.83
N ALA A 185 19.88 -17.36 -21.80
CA ALA A 185 20.66 -16.70 -20.76
C ALA A 185 21.04 -17.64 -19.60
N GLY A 186 20.57 -18.90 -19.60
CA GLY A 186 20.80 -19.86 -18.54
C GLY A 186 20.16 -19.49 -17.19
N LEU A 187 19.10 -18.67 -17.21
CA LEU A 187 18.40 -18.26 -15.99
C LEU A 187 17.34 -19.30 -15.62
N GLU A 188 17.37 -19.79 -14.39
CA GLU A 188 16.34 -20.69 -13.89
C GLU A 188 15.04 -19.91 -13.58
N TYR A 189 13.88 -20.50 -13.92
CA TYR A 189 12.58 -19.92 -13.64
C TYR A 189 11.51 -20.99 -13.39
N ASP A 190 10.42 -20.59 -12.74
CA ASP A 190 9.16 -21.33 -12.72
C ASP A 190 8.15 -20.62 -13.64
N LEU A 191 7.47 -21.38 -14.50
CA LEU A 191 6.48 -20.87 -15.44
C LEU A 191 5.10 -21.39 -15.09
N TYR A 192 4.16 -20.47 -14.88
CA TYR A 192 2.73 -20.73 -14.76
C TYR A 192 1.98 -20.14 -15.96
N VAL A 193 1.23 -20.95 -16.69
CA VAL A 193 0.41 -20.52 -17.83
C VAL A 193 -1.05 -20.86 -17.58
N GLU A 194 -1.92 -19.86 -17.68
CA GLU A 194 -3.37 -20.04 -17.69
C GLU A 194 -3.81 -20.23 -19.15
N GLU A 195 -3.82 -21.50 -19.59
CA GLU A 195 -4.17 -21.89 -20.95
C GLU A 195 -5.67 -21.77 -21.22
N VAL A 196 -6.00 -21.35 -22.44
CA VAL A 196 -7.37 -21.25 -22.95
C VAL A 196 -7.41 -21.71 -24.40
N GLU A 197 -8.59 -22.02 -24.91
CA GLU A 197 -8.74 -22.49 -26.29
C GLU A 197 -8.15 -21.49 -27.30
N GLY A 198 -7.07 -21.91 -27.98
CA GLY A 198 -6.35 -21.10 -28.97
C GLY A 198 -5.31 -20.11 -28.44
N GLY A 199 -4.92 -20.16 -27.15
CA GLY A 199 -3.83 -19.32 -26.63
C GLY A 199 -3.65 -19.35 -25.11
N ALA A 200 -3.10 -18.29 -24.54
CA ALA A 200 -2.94 -18.12 -23.10
C ALA A 200 -3.65 -16.85 -22.63
N LYS A 201 -4.40 -16.93 -21.53
CA LYS A 201 -5.05 -15.76 -20.93
C LYS A 201 -4.06 -14.93 -20.12
N ARG A 202 -3.16 -15.61 -19.41
CA ARG A 202 -2.09 -15.02 -18.61
C ARG A 202 -0.92 -16.01 -18.51
N SER A 203 0.30 -15.48 -18.50
CA SER A 203 1.50 -16.24 -18.13
C SER A 203 2.27 -15.50 -17.05
N LYS A 204 2.88 -16.25 -16.13
CA LYS A 204 3.66 -15.73 -15.02
C LYS A 204 4.96 -16.52 -14.94
N PHE A 205 6.09 -15.84 -15.12
CA PHE A 205 7.40 -16.38 -14.79
C PHE A 205 7.80 -15.89 -13.39
N THR A 206 8.35 -16.77 -12.59
CA THR A 206 9.13 -16.45 -11.39
C THR A 206 10.58 -16.78 -11.71
N VAL A 207 11.38 -15.77 -12.06
CA VAL A 207 12.78 -15.92 -12.47
C VAL A 207 13.68 -15.77 -11.25
N TYR A 208 14.59 -16.71 -11.03
CA TYR A 208 15.54 -16.73 -9.91
C TYR A 208 16.75 -15.82 -10.16
N ALA A 209 16.47 -14.54 -10.45
CA ALA A 209 17.47 -13.53 -10.69
C ALA A 209 16.99 -12.14 -10.24
N GLU A 210 17.96 -11.28 -9.93
CA GLU A 210 17.70 -9.88 -9.62
C GLU A 210 17.06 -9.15 -10.81
N ARG A 211 16.22 -8.16 -10.49
CA ARG A 211 15.53 -7.33 -11.48
C ARG A 211 16.47 -6.70 -12.49
N SER A 212 17.65 -6.27 -12.04
CA SER A 212 18.69 -5.65 -12.87
C SER A 212 19.18 -6.57 -14.01
N VAL A 213 19.27 -7.88 -13.76
CA VAL A 213 19.66 -8.89 -14.75
C VAL A 213 18.50 -9.18 -15.69
N VAL A 214 17.30 -9.36 -15.13
CA VAL A 214 16.09 -9.66 -15.92
C VAL A 214 15.71 -8.50 -16.85
N GLU A 215 15.83 -7.25 -16.40
CA GLU A 215 15.53 -6.07 -17.23
C GLU A 215 16.46 -5.89 -18.44
N ARG A 216 17.67 -6.49 -18.42
CA ARG A 216 18.57 -6.52 -19.59
C ARG A 216 18.05 -7.43 -20.68
N LEU A 217 17.31 -8.49 -20.32
CA LEU A 217 16.78 -9.50 -21.23
C LEU A 217 15.33 -9.19 -21.65
N VAL A 218 14.52 -8.75 -20.69
CA VAL A 218 13.08 -8.51 -20.86
C VAL A 218 12.73 -7.12 -20.38
N LYS A 219 12.37 -6.24 -21.32
CA LYS A 219 11.86 -4.90 -21.00
C LYS A 219 10.37 -4.94 -20.73
N SER A 220 9.92 -4.11 -19.79
CA SER A 220 8.49 -3.91 -19.57
C SER A 220 7.85 -3.26 -20.80
N TYR A 221 6.70 -3.77 -21.23
CA TYR A 221 6.00 -3.34 -22.43
C TYR A 221 4.49 -3.21 -22.17
N ARG A 222 3.85 -2.20 -22.74
CA ARG A 222 2.39 -1.99 -22.67
C ARG A 222 1.83 -1.75 -24.07
N GLY A 223 1.07 -2.71 -24.59
CA GLY A 223 0.34 -2.62 -25.85
C GLY A 223 -0.93 -3.49 -25.80
N ASP A 224 -1.20 -4.25 -26.86
CA ASP A 224 -2.26 -5.27 -26.86
C ASP A 224 -2.00 -6.39 -25.84
N VAL A 225 -0.71 -6.62 -25.52
CA VAL A 225 -0.22 -7.42 -24.40
C VAL A 225 0.58 -6.52 -23.47
N ILE A 226 0.47 -6.78 -22.17
CA ILE A 226 1.27 -6.14 -21.12
C ILE A 226 2.29 -7.16 -20.64
N VAL A 227 3.56 -6.77 -20.68
CA VAL A 227 4.67 -7.46 -20.02
C VAL A 227 5.10 -6.58 -18.85
N ALA A 228 4.82 -7.03 -17.64
CA ALA A 228 5.23 -6.37 -16.41
C ALA A 228 6.36 -7.14 -15.74
N VAL A 229 7.52 -6.50 -15.57
CA VAL A 229 8.66 -7.05 -14.84
C VAL A 229 8.67 -6.41 -13.45
N GLN A 230 8.41 -7.22 -12.42
CA GLN A 230 8.25 -6.75 -11.04
C GLN A 230 9.14 -7.58 -10.10
N PRO A 231 9.96 -6.95 -9.25
CA PRO A 231 10.68 -7.68 -8.22
C PRO A 231 9.69 -8.20 -7.16
N ILE A 232 9.96 -9.37 -6.59
CA ILE A 232 9.15 -9.90 -5.50
C ILE A 232 9.55 -9.20 -4.20
N LEU A 233 8.56 -8.74 -3.43
CA LEU A 233 8.77 -8.04 -2.16
C LEU A 233 9.04 -9.05 -1.05
N LEU A 234 10.02 -8.75 -0.19
CA LEU A 234 10.17 -9.45 1.08
C LEU A 234 9.01 -9.12 2.02
N GLU A 235 8.56 -10.10 2.81
CA GLU A 235 7.55 -9.88 3.85
C GLU A 235 8.01 -8.86 4.90
N ARG A 236 9.31 -8.90 5.23
CA ARG A 236 9.96 -8.00 6.20
C ARG A 236 11.26 -7.47 5.62
N LEU A 237 11.63 -6.25 6.02
CA LEU A 237 12.93 -5.68 5.69
C LEU A 237 14.05 -6.53 6.32
N GLU A 238 15.10 -6.80 5.56
CA GLU A 238 16.28 -7.52 6.04
C GLU A 238 17.49 -6.60 6.03
N TRP A 239 18.32 -6.67 7.07
CA TRP A 239 19.56 -5.91 7.20
C TRP A 239 20.75 -6.85 7.03
N ILE A 240 21.43 -6.75 5.89
CA ILE A 240 22.56 -7.62 5.53
C ILE A 240 23.86 -6.87 5.77
N PRO A 241 24.78 -7.35 6.64
CA PRO A 241 26.03 -6.65 6.92
C PRO A 241 26.89 -6.51 5.66
N LEU A 242 27.47 -5.33 5.46
CA LEU A 242 28.38 -5.03 4.35
C LEU A 242 29.72 -5.75 4.48
N SER A 243 30.29 -5.75 5.69
CA SER A 243 31.49 -6.52 6.03
C SER A 243 31.07 -7.85 6.65
N GLN A 244 31.26 -8.95 5.92
CA GLN A 244 31.18 -10.29 6.50
C GLN A 244 32.40 -10.49 7.43
N ILE A 245 32.29 -10.08 8.69
CA ILE A 245 32.89 -10.91 9.73
C ILE A 245 31.89 -12.05 9.86
N PRO A 246 32.24 -13.31 9.51
CA PRO A 246 31.36 -14.43 9.74
C PRO A 246 31.19 -14.51 11.26
N SER A 247 30.13 -13.90 11.80
CA SER A 247 29.65 -14.28 13.11
C SER A 247 29.32 -15.75 12.94
N ALA A 248 30.12 -16.62 13.56
CA ALA A 248 29.92 -18.05 13.50
C ALA A 248 28.43 -18.31 13.71
N PRO A 249 27.71 -18.92 12.74
CA PRO A 249 26.29 -19.14 12.90
C PRO A 249 26.12 -19.92 14.19
N ALA A 250 25.25 -19.43 15.08
CA ALA A 250 24.84 -20.16 16.27
C ALA A 250 24.53 -21.62 15.86
N PRO A 251 24.85 -22.63 16.69
CA PRO A 251 24.68 -24.03 16.31
C PRO A 251 23.22 -24.29 15.94
N LYS A 252 22.94 -24.31 14.63
CA LYS A 252 21.59 -24.50 14.09
C LYS A 252 21.22 -25.98 14.19
N LYS A 253 20.01 -26.26 14.65
CA LYS A 253 19.44 -27.61 14.76
C LYS A 253 19.28 -28.22 13.36
N GLY A 254 19.52 -29.53 13.24
CA GLY A 254 19.21 -30.25 12.02
C GLY A 254 17.71 -30.47 11.88
N LEU A 255 17.21 -30.48 10.64
CA LEU A 255 15.78 -30.58 10.34
C LEU A 255 15.46 -31.73 9.39
N ILE A 256 14.28 -32.33 9.61
CA ILE A 256 13.61 -33.26 8.69
C ILE A 256 12.40 -32.53 8.13
N VAL A 257 12.35 -32.36 6.81
CA VAL A 257 11.32 -31.59 6.12
C VAL A 257 10.49 -32.54 5.28
N GLY A 258 9.20 -32.65 5.55
CA GLY A 258 8.24 -33.34 4.68
C GLY A 258 7.56 -32.34 3.75
N LEU A 259 7.50 -32.67 2.46
CA LEU A 259 6.88 -31.82 1.44
C LEU A 259 5.83 -32.60 0.66
N ASP A 260 4.64 -32.01 0.52
CA ASP A 260 3.61 -32.43 -0.43
C ASP A 260 3.56 -31.38 -1.57
N PRO A 261 4.18 -31.64 -2.73
CA PRO A 261 4.29 -30.65 -3.80
C PRO A 261 3.03 -30.57 -4.67
N GLY A 262 2.58 -29.36 -4.96
CA GLY A 262 1.41 -29.09 -5.80
C GLY A 262 1.14 -27.59 -5.91
N VAL A 263 -0.04 -27.20 -6.43
CA VAL A 263 -0.49 -25.78 -6.43
C VAL A 263 -0.58 -25.23 -5.00
N THR A 264 -1.03 -26.07 -4.08
CA THR A 264 -0.90 -25.89 -2.64
C THR A 264 0.22 -26.81 -2.17
N CYS A 265 1.29 -26.25 -1.61
CA CYS A 265 2.38 -27.04 -1.06
C CYS A 265 2.17 -27.25 0.44
N GLY A 266 2.09 -28.52 0.87
CA GLY A 266 2.10 -28.88 2.29
C GLY A 266 3.53 -28.94 2.83
N ILE A 267 3.78 -28.34 4.00
CA ILE A 267 5.09 -28.29 4.64
C ILE A 267 4.98 -28.78 6.07
N ALA A 268 5.80 -29.77 6.42
CA ALA A 268 6.02 -30.20 7.79
C ALA A 268 7.50 -30.19 8.13
N VAL A 269 7.89 -29.59 9.25
CA VAL A 269 9.29 -29.53 9.69
C VAL A 269 9.41 -30.11 11.09
N LEU A 270 10.24 -31.15 11.22
CA LEU A 270 10.61 -31.77 12.48
C LEU A 270 12.08 -31.45 12.80
N ASP A 271 12.43 -31.38 14.08
CA ASP A 271 13.83 -31.49 14.49
C ASP A 271 14.32 -32.96 14.41
N LEU A 272 15.63 -33.20 14.56
CA LEU A 272 16.19 -34.57 14.56
C LEU A 272 15.79 -35.42 15.80
N ASN A 273 15.00 -34.87 16.72
CA ASN A 273 14.42 -35.56 17.87
C ASN A 273 12.94 -35.91 17.66
N GLY A 274 12.34 -35.47 16.55
CA GLY A 274 10.94 -35.73 16.20
C GLY A 274 9.96 -34.71 16.75
N ASN A 275 10.42 -33.56 17.25
CA ASN A 275 9.54 -32.47 17.66
C ASN A 275 9.10 -31.66 16.44
N LEU A 276 7.79 -31.38 16.34
CA LEU A 276 7.23 -30.56 15.28
C LEU A 276 7.56 -29.08 15.50
N LEU A 277 8.23 -28.47 14.53
CA LEU A 277 8.58 -27.05 14.52
C LEU A 277 7.62 -26.22 13.65
N LEU A 278 7.13 -26.79 12.55
CA LEU A 278 6.24 -26.12 11.61
C LEU A 278 5.31 -27.14 10.94
N LEU A 279 4.03 -26.77 10.78
CA LEU A 279 3.05 -27.49 9.97
C LEU A 279 2.11 -26.48 9.33
N GLU A 280 2.14 -26.38 8.01
CA GLU A 280 1.34 -25.41 7.25
C GLU A 280 1.13 -25.87 5.80
N SER A 281 0.26 -25.16 5.09
CA SER A 281 0.01 -25.33 3.67
C SER A 281 -0.10 -23.97 3.00
N GLU A 282 0.62 -23.78 1.90
CA GLU A 282 0.72 -22.48 1.23
C GLU A 282 0.47 -22.60 -0.27
N LYS A 283 -0.33 -21.69 -0.84
CA LYS A 283 -0.62 -21.64 -2.27
C LYS A 283 0.42 -20.80 -3.00
N ASP A 284 0.81 -21.22 -4.20
CA ASP A 284 1.77 -20.49 -5.06
C ASP A 284 3.14 -20.22 -4.39
N LEU A 285 3.59 -21.10 -3.49
CA LEU A 285 4.86 -20.93 -2.79
C LEU A 285 6.06 -21.12 -3.74
N SER A 286 6.98 -20.16 -3.77
CA SER A 286 8.21 -20.25 -4.58
C SER A 286 9.26 -21.16 -3.92
N ARG A 287 10.17 -21.72 -4.74
CA ARG A 287 11.20 -22.63 -4.24
C ARG A 287 12.17 -21.93 -3.28
N MET A 288 12.56 -20.67 -3.55
CA MET A 288 13.43 -19.95 -2.61
C MET A 288 12.67 -19.45 -1.39
N ALA A 289 11.37 -19.14 -1.49
CA ALA A 289 10.56 -18.85 -0.32
C ALA A 289 10.56 -20.04 0.64
N LEU A 290 10.41 -21.26 0.11
CA LEU A 290 10.57 -22.49 0.87
C LEU A 290 11.97 -22.62 1.46
N VAL A 291 13.05 -22.45 0.66
CA VAL A 291 14.44 -22.51 1.15
C VAL A 291 14.70 -21.52 2.30
N ARG A 292 14.24 -20.27 2.18
CA ARG A 292 14.38 -19.25 3.23
C ARG A 292 13.63 -19.65 4.49
N LYS A 293 12.38 -20.11 4.35
CA LYS A 293 11.56 -20.55 5.47
C LYS A 293 12.25 -21.70 6.22
N LEU A 294 12.73 -22.71 5.51
CA LEU A 294 13.43 -23.85 6.10
C LEU A 294 14.77 -23.45 6.76
N THR A 295 15.57 -22.61 6.12
CA THR A 295 16.87 -22.16 6.65
C THR A 295 16.77 -21.18 7.82
N SER A 296 15.62 -20.52 7.98
CA SER A 296 15.28 -19.70 9.16
C SER A 296 15.04 -20.57 10.40
N LEU A 297 14.50 -21.78 10.23
CA LEU A 297 14.22 -22.71 11.33
C LEU A 297 15.44 -23.51 11.78
N GLY A 298 16.38 -23.78 10.87
CA GLY A 298 17.53 -24.65 11.14
C GLY A 298 18.30 -25.04 9.89
N VAL A 299 18.95 -26.21 9.92
CA VAL A 299 19.66 -26.80 8.77
C VAL A 299 18.82 -27.94 8.20
N PRO A 300 18.16 -27.76 7.04
CA PRO A 300 17.47 -28.83 6.35
C PRO A 300 18.45 -29.95 6.03
N THR A 301 18.28 -31.10 6.68
CA THR A 301 19.21 -32.23 6.54
C THR A 301 18.56 -33.37 5.76
N ILE A 302 17.26 -33.57 5.95
CA ILE A 302 16.47 -34.55 5.18
C ILE A 302 15.28 -33.82 4.54
N ILE A 303 15.06 -34.07 3.25
CA ILE A 303 13.82 -33.70 2.53
C ILE A 303 13.07 -35.00 2.21
N ALA A 304 11.84 -35.12 2.68
CA ALA A 304 11.07 -36.34 2.68
C ALA A 304 9.83 -36.24 1.78
N SER A 305 9.61 -37.30 1.00
CA SER A 305 8.42 -37.54 0.17
C SER A 305 7.65 -38.76 0.69
N ASP A 306 6.36 -38.80 0.45
CA ASP A 306 5.48 -39.96 0.67
C ASP A 306 5.36 -40.89 -0.54
N VAL A 307 5.73 -40.42 -1.73
CA VAL A 307 5.68 -41.15 -3.00
C VAL A 307 7.05 -41.65 -3.46
N ASN A 308 7.05 -42.75 -4.23
CA ASN A 308 8.23 -43.29 -4.92
C ASN A 308 7.91 -43.49 -6.42
N PRO A 309 8.69 -42.91 -7.36
CA PRO A 309 9.83 -42.02 -7.14
C PRO A 309 9.42 -40.65 -6.55
N PRO A 310 10.35 -39.94 -5.87
CA PRO A 310 10.06 -38.61 -5.37
C PRO A 310 9.82 -37.62 -6.53
N PRO A 311 9.01 -36.57 -6.33
CA PRO A 311 8.82 -35.53 -7.35
C PRO A 311 10.10 -34.75 -7.61
N SER A 312 10.35 -34.34 -8.86
CA SER A 312 11.58 -33.65 -9.29
C SER A 312 11.89 -32.36 -8.53
N LEU A 313 10.87 -31.73 -7.93
CA LEU A 313 11.03 -30.58 -7.05
C LEU A 313 11.91 -30.88 -5.83
N LEU A 314 11.76 -32.07 -5.23
CA LEU A 314 12.48 -32.46 -4.02
C LEU A 314 13.96 -32.67 -4.30
N ASP A 315 14.31 -33.26 -5.45
CA ASP A 315 15.71 -33.45 -5.87
C ASP A 315 16.41 -32.09 -6.07
N LYS A 316 15.72 -31.14 -6.72
CA LYS A 316 16.23 -29.77 -6.88
C LYS A 316 16.43 -29.07 -5.54
N LEU A 317 15.43 -29.14 -4.66
CA LEU A 317 15.53 -28.54 -3.32
C LEU A 317 16.63 -29.17 -2.49
N ALA A 318 16.82 -30.49 -2.59
CA ALA A 318 17.87 -31.20 -1.89
C ALA A 318 19.27 -30.80 -2.38
N GLY A 319 19.43 -30.59 -3.70
CA GLY A 319 20.66 -30.02 -4.27
C GLY A 319 20.97 -28.63 -3.73
N ILE A 320 19.98 -27.73 -3.69
CA ILE A 320 20.15 -26.35 -3.17
C ILE A 320 20.49 -26.35 -1.68
N LEU A 321 19.81 -27.17 -0.88
CA LEU A 321 19.95 -27.21 0.57
C LEU A 321 21.08 -28.13 1.06
N ASN A 322 21.76 -28.84 0.14
CA ASN A 322 22.70 -29.91 0.44
C ASN A 322 22.11 -30.94 1.44
N SER A 323 20.86 -31.31 1.19
CA SER A 323 20.06 -32.22 2.01
C SER A 323 19.96 -33.60 1.36
N ARG A 324 19.70 -34.62 2.17
CA ARG A 324 19.40 -35.97 1.67
C ARG A 324 17.92 -36.11 1.33
N VAL A 325 17.60 -36.60 0.14
CA VAL A 325 16.22 -36.98 -0.20
C VAL A 325 15.89 -38.32 0.46
N PHE A 326 14.72 -38.39 1.11
CA PHE A 326 14.14 -39.60 1.65
C PHE A 326 12.78 -39.85 0.99
N TYR A 327 12.55 -41.10 0.58
CA TYR A 327 11.25 -41.57 0.13
C TYR A 327 11.08 -43.03 0.58
N PRO A 328 9.85 -43.48 0.84
CA PRO A 328 9.57 -44.86 1.23
C PRO A 328 9.81 -45.83 0.05
N PRO A 329 10.08 -47.13 0.32
CA PRO A 329 10.31 -48.12 -0.74
C PRO A 329 9.10 -48.30 -1.68
N ARG A 330 7.89 -48.09 -1.16
CA ARG A 330 6.66 -47.94 -1.94
C ARG A 330 5.90 -46.69 -1.49
N SER A 331 5.14 -46.08 -2.38
CA SER A 331 4.28 -44.95 -2.03
C SER A 331 3.34 -45.29 -0.87
N LEU A 332 3.20 -44.36 0.07
CA LEU A 332 2.32 -44.53 1.24
C LEU A 332 0.86 -44.48 0.82
N THR A 333 0.05 -45.40 1.33
CA THR A 333 -1.41 -45.37 1.12
C THR A 333 -2.05 -44.29 2.00
N ILE A 334 -3.27 -43.88 1.64
CA ILE A 334 -4.03 -42.88 2.42
C ILE A 334 -4.26 -43.37 3.87
N SER A 335 -4.53 -44.66 4.06
CA SER A 335 -4.71 -45.25 5.40
C SER A 335 -3.43 -45.19 6.23
N GLU A 336 -2.27 -45.52 5.64
CA GLU A 336 -0.97 -45.44 6.31
C GLU A 336 -0.62 -44.01 6.73
N LYS A 337 -0.86 -43.03 5.85
CA LYS A 337 -0.65 -41.61 6.17
C LYS A 337 -1.52 -41.17 7.34
N ARG A 338 -2.81 -41.54 7.32
CA ARG A 338 -3.77 -41.21 8.39
C ARG A 338 -3.34 -41.83 9.72
N GLU A 339 -2.97 -43.11 9.74
CA GLU A 339 -2.57 -43.80 10.96
C GLU A 339 -1.31 -43.19 11.59
N LEU A 340 -0.28 -42.90 10.78
CA LEU A 340 0.96 -42.27 11.25
C LEU A 340 0.70 -40.89 11.86
N VAL A 341 -0.10 -40.07 11.17
CA VAL A 341 -0.41 -38.71 11.63
C VAL A 341 -1.32 -38.74 12.85
N GLN A 342 -2.33 -39.62 12.89
CA GLN A 342 -3.26 -39.72 14.00
C GLN A 342 -2.54 -40.11 15.30
N LYS A 343 -1.67 -41.14 15.26
CA LYS A 343 -0.85 -41.53 16.42
C LYS A 343 -0.04 -40.35 16.96
N PHE A 344 0.61 -39.59 16.07
CA PHE A 344 1.39 -38.42 16.47
C PHE A 344 0.54 -37.26 17.01
N VAL A 345 -0.63 -37.02 16.40
CA VAL A 345 -1.59 -35.99 16.81
C VAL A 345 -2.16 -36.29 18.20
N GLU A 346 -2.53 -37.55 18.47
CA GLU A 346 -3.04 -37.99 19.77
C GLU A 346 -1.97 -37.85 20.87
N GLU A 347 -0.73 -38.26 20.59
CA GLU A 347 0.39 -38.15 21.54
C GLU A 347 0.81 -36.70 21.86
N ARG A 348 0.60 -35.76 20.92
CA ARG A 348 1.15 -34.39 21.01
C ARG A 348 0.09 -33.29 21.04
N HIS A 349 -1.20 -33.63 20.97
CA HIS A 349 -2.34 -32.70 20.91
C HIS A 349 -2.22 -31.62 19.81
N ILE A 350 -1.82 -32.03 18.60
CA ILE A 350 -1.61 -31.12 17.45
C ILE A 350 -2.86 -31.10 16.55
N LYS A 351 -3.23 -29.93 16.02
CA LYS A 351 -4.33 -29.82 15.05
C LYS A 351 -3.78 -29.83 13.62
N VAL A 352 -4.30 -30.74 12.78
CA VAL A 352 -4.03 -30.78 11.33
C VAL A 352 -5.24 -30.18 10.60
N GLN A 353 -5.01 -29.20 9.73
CA GLN A 353 -6.12 -28.43 9.14
C GLN A 353 -6.56 -28.97 7.78
N ASP A 354 -5.65 -29.52 6.98
CA ASP A 354 -5.95 -30.00 5.63
C ASP A 354 -5.20 -31.28 5.25
N SER A 355 -5.54 -31.82 4.08
CA SER A 355 -4.93 -33.04 3.55
C SER A 355 -3.46 -32.85 3.14
N HIS A 356 -3.05 -31.65 2.73
CA HIS A 356 -1.68 -31.36 2.31
C HIS A 356 -0.72 -31.35 3.50
N GLN A 357 -1.13 -30.72 4.61
CA GLN A 357 -0.44 -30.77 5.90
C GLN A 357 -0.32 -32.20 6.39
N ARG A 358 -1.38 -33.00 6.30
CA ARG A 358 -1.36 -34.42 6.69
C ARG A 358 -0.32 -35.19 5.87
N ASP A 359 -0.32 -35.04 4.56
CA ASP A 359 0.56 -35.82 3.67
C ASP A 359 2.04 -35.39 3.82
N ALA A 360 2.29 -34.09 3.99
CA ALA A 360 3.61 -33.56 4.34
C ALA A 360 4.10 -34.07 5.71
N LEU A 361 3.24 -34.07 6.73
CA LEU A 361 3.58 -34.58 8.06
C LEU A 361 3.85 -36.09 8.05
N ALA A 362 3.04 -36.87 7.32
CA ALA A 362 3.27 -38.30 7.16
C ALA A 362 4.65 -38.59 6.53
N SER A 363 5.04 -37.80 5.53
CA SER A 363 6.37 -37.88 4.89
C SER A 363 7.49 -37.62 5.89
N ALA A 364 7.39 -36.54 6.68
CA ALA A 364 8.39 -36.18 7.69
C ALA A 364 8.50 -37.23 8.81
N LEU A 365 7.37 -37.72 9.31
CA LEU A 365 7.33 -38.75 10.36
C LEU A 365 7.91 -40.08 9.87
N LYS A 366 7.58 -40.48 8.62
CA LYS A 366 8.14 -41.70 8.04
C LYS A 366 9.66 -41.63 7.94
N ALA A 367 10.19 -40.48 7.54
CA ALA A 367 11.62 -40.22 7.52
C ALA A 367 12.22 -40.28 8.94
N PHE A 368 11.61 -39.62 9.92
CA PHE A 368 12.07 -39.65 11.30
C PHE A 368 12.15 -41.09 11.86
N LEU A 369 11.09 -41.88 11.69
CA LEU A 369 11.06 -43.27 12.16
C LEU A 369 12.14 -44.15 11.51
N ALA A 370 12.48 -43.89 10.24
CA ALA A 370 13.53 -44.63 9.54
C ALA A 370 14.94 -44.34 10.09
N PHE A 371 15.18 -43.14 10.63
CA PHE A 371 16.48 -42.74 11.16
C PHE A 371 16.59 -42.76 12.69
N LYS A 372 15.48 -42.79 13.42
CA LYS A 372 15.42 -42.78 14.90
C LYS A 372 16.38 -43.79 15.53
N ASN A 373 16.29 -45.06 15.12
CA ASN A 373 17.13 -46.14 15.66
C ASN A 373 18.63 -45.91 15.39
N LYS A 374 18.99 -45.27 14.26
CA LYS A 374 20.39 -44.96 13.92
C LYS A 374 20.92 -43.83 14.81
N PHE A 375 20.10 -42.80 15.04
CA PHE A 375 20.46 -41.69 15.92
C PHE A 375 20.63 -42.13 17.38
N GLU A 376 19.70 -42.92 17.91
CA GLU A 376 19.77 -43.43 19.28
C GLU A 376 21.01 -44.30 19.51
N ARG A 377 21.35 -45.18 18.56
CA ARG A 377 22.58 -45.99 18.61
C ARG A 377 23.85 -45.13 18.59
N ALA A 378 23.88 -44.10 17.76
CA ALA A 378 25.04 -43.22 17.67
C ALA A 378 25.23 -42.37 18.94
N GLU A 379 24.15 -41.84 19.50
CA GLU A 379 24.18 -41.14 20.78
C GLU A 379 24.62 -42.05 21.93
N ALA A 380 24.09 -43.27 22.00
CA ALA A 380 24.47 -44.25 23.02
C ALA A 380 25.98 -44.57 22.94
N ARG A 381 26.51 -44.74 21.72
CA ARG A 381 27.95 -44.97 21.49
C ARG A 381 28.83 -43.77 21.85
N ALA A 382 28.37 -42.55 21.55
CA ALA A 382 29.09 -41.34 21.96
C ALA A 382 29.13 -41.21 23.49
N ARG A 383 28.01 -41.49 24.17
CA ARG A 383 27.91 -41.51 25.64
C ARG A 383 28.80 -42.58 26.26
N SER A 384 28.84 -43.80 25.71
CA SER A 384 29.69 -44.88 26.24
C SER A 384 31.18 -44.60 26.10
N MET A 385 31.58 -43.75 25.15
CA MET A 385 32.96 -43.32 24.94
C MET A 385 33.34 -42.06 25.75
N GLY A 386 32.42 -41.52 26.57
CA GLY A 386 32.69 -40.38 27.46
C GLY A 386 32.72 -39.02 26.78
N TYR A 387 32.28 -38.90 25.51
CA TYR A 387 32.26 -37.63 24.79
C TYR A 387 30.97 -36.85 25.04
N TYR A 388 31.10 -35.58 25.45
CA TYR A 388 29.98 -34.65 25.53
C TYR A 388 29.82 -33.91 24.19
N VAL A 389 29.27 -34.62 23.20
CA VAL A 389 29.05 -34.08 21.85
C VAL A 389 27.65 -33.49 21.74
N PRO A 390 27.46 -32.31 21.14
CA PRO A 390 26.12 -31.82 20.81
C PRO A 390 25.38 -32.84 19.93
N SER A 391 24.26 -33.41 20.44
CA SER A 391 23.52 -34.51 19.79
C SER A 391 23.16 -34.19 18.35
N ASP A 392 22.78 -32.94 18.07
CA ASP A 392 22.33 -32.52 16.76
C ASP A 392 23.48 -32.52 15.73
N GLN A 393 24.68 -32.09 16.11
CA GLN A 393 25.83 -32.07 15.19
C GLN A 393 26.27 -33.49 14.81
N LEU A 394 26.25 -34.40 15.78
CA LEU A 394 26.53 -35.81 15.53
C LEU A 394 25.52 -36.40 14.54
N LYS A 395 24.22 -36.17 14.73
CA LYS A 395 23.18 -36.67 13.82
C LYS A 395 23.29 -36.08 12.40
N ILE A 396 23.60 -34.79 12.26
CA ILE A 396 23.82 -34.15 10.95
C ILE A 396 25.01 -34.81 10.24
N MET A 397 26.12 -35.06 10.93
CA MET A 397 27.29 -35.70 10.33
C MET A 397 27.00 -37.12 9.83
N LEU A 398 26.23 -37.90 10.58
CA LEU A 398 25.80 -39.24 10.15
C LEU A 398 24.93 -39.19 8.89
N LEU A 399 24.04 -38.21 8.80
CA LEU A 399 23.19 -38.04 7.62
C LEU A 399 23.97 -37.62 6.38
N LYS A 400 25.10 -36.93 6.55
CA LYS A 400 26.08 -36.60 5.49
C LYS A 400 26.95 -37.78 5.06
N GLY A 401 26.79 -38.96 5.66
CA GLY A 401 27.46 -40.20 5.25
C GLY A 401 28.73 -40.54 6.03
N LEU A 402 29.08 -39.78 7.07
CA LEU A 402 30.20 -40.12 7.95
C LEU A 402 29.87 -41.33 8.82
N SER A 403 30.88 -42.17 9.09
CA SER A 403 30.72 -43.24 10.07
C SER A 403 30.57 -42.69 11.49
N VAL A 404 29.98 -43.48 12.39
CA VAL A 404 29.80 -43.08 13.79
C VAL A 404 31.16 -42.75 14.45
N SER A 405 32.21 -43.50 14.12
CA SER A 405 33.56 -43.28 14.65
C SER A 405 34.18 -41.97 14.14
N GLU A 406 34.07 -41.69 12.84
CA GLU A 406 34.62 -40.46 12.22
C GLU A 406 33.90 -39.21 12.73
N ALA A 407 32.57 -39.24 12.80
CA ALA A 407 31.77 -38.12 13.28
C ALA A 407 32.10 -37.78 14.75
N ILE A 408 32.30 -38.78 15.60
CA ILE A 408 32.75 -38.58 16.99
C ILE A 408 34.16 -37.98 17.00
N SER A 409 35.12 -38.53 16.25
CA SER A 409 36.49 -38.00 16.23
C SER A 409 36.57 -36.54 15.77
N THR A 410 35.78 -36.17 14.78
CA THR A 410 35.73 -34.81 14.21
C THR A 410 35.16 -33.80 15.20
N LEU A 411 34.19 -34.22 16.02
CA LEU A 411 33.55 -33.35 17.01
C LEU A 411 34.30 -33.32 18.35
N SER A 412 35.11 -34.33 18.63
CA SER A 412 35.92 -34.44 19.84
C SER A 412 37.28 -33.75 19.74
N GLN A 413 37.79 -33.54 18.52
CA GLN A 413 38.97 -32.70 18.33
C GLN A 413 38.57 -31.23 18.51
N PRO A 414 39.21 -30.47 19.43
CA PRO A 414 39.06 -29.02 19.42
C PRO A 414 39.51 -28.54 18.04
N LYS A 415 38.68 -27.73 17.37
CA LYS A 415 39.07 -27.08 16.11
C LYS A 415 40.36 -26.29 16.36
N ALA A 416 41.49 -26.91 16.05
CA ALA A 416 42.71 -26.21 15.78
C ALA A 416 42.43 -25.45 14.49
N THR A 417 42.28 -24.13 14.61
CA THR A 417 42.69 -23.23 13.54
C THR A 417 44.04 -23.71 13.03
N GLU A 418 44.17 -23.82 11.71
CA GLU A 418 45.46 -24.00 11.06
C GLU A 418 46.38 -22.85 11.49
N GLU A 419 47.17 -23.10 12.53
CA GLU A 419 48.31 -22.26 12.89
C GLU A 419 49.56 -23.10 12.73
N VAL A 420 50.48 -22.47 12.02
CA VAL A 420 51.82 -22.90 11.65
C VAL A 420 52.54 -23.55 12.83
N LYS A 421 53.16 -24.71 12.57
CA LYS A 421 54.09 -25.38 13.49
C LYS A 421 55.21 -24.43 13.88
N GLU A 422 55.25 -24.03 15.14
CA GLU A 422 56.51 -23.80 15.85
C GLU A 422 56.49 -24.59 17.16
N GLU A 423 57.43 -25.53 17.26
CA GLU A 423 57.75 -26.24 18.49
C GLU A 423 58.29 -25.25 19.53
N ARG A 424 57.73 -25.25 20.73
CA ARG A 424 58.37 -24.66 21.91
C ARG A 424 58.54 -25.71 23.01
N PRO A 425 59.69 -25.70 23.72
CA PRO A 425 60.05 -26.73 24.67
C PRO A 425 59.22 -26.63 25.97
N PRO A 426 59.15 -27.70 26.77
CA PRO A 426 58.28 -27.76 27.95
C PRO A 426 58.81 -26.83 29.06
N GLN A 427 58.03 -25.83 29.44
CA GLN A 427 58.32 -25.01 30.60
C GLN A 427 57.90 -25.73 31.90
N GLN A 428 58.82 -25.74 32.86
CA GLN A 428 58.60 -26.24 34.21
C GLN A 428 57.37 -25.58 34.85
N ILE A 429 56.46 -26.41 35.36
CA ILE A 429 55.22 -25.99 36.00
C ILE A 429 55.57 -25.31 37.34
N ASN A 430 55.38 -23.99 37.39
CA ASN A 430 55.55 -23.22 38.62
C ASN A 430 54.28 -23.36 39.49
N LEU A 431 54.35 -24.22 40.52
CA LEU A 431 53.21 -24.58 41.41
C LEU A 431 52.45 -23.36 41.96
N ALA A 432 53.14 -22.23 42.19
CA ALA A 432 52.55 -21.00 42.71
C ALA A 432 51.51 -20.37 41.78
N VAL A 433 51.72 -20.44 40.45
CA VAL A 433 50.78 -19.91 39.45
C VAL A 433 49.53 -20.79 39.34
N LEU A 434 49.71 -22.10 39.53
CA LEU A 434 48.63 -23.08 39.52
C LEU A 434 47.71 -22.89 40.75
N LEU A 435 48.30 -22.65 41.93
CA LEU A 435 47.56 -22.37 43.16
C LEU A 435 46.72 -21.09 43.05
N ASN A 436 47.28 -20.00 42.53
CA ASN A 436 46.54 -18.76 42.27
C ASN A 436 45.40 -18.94 41.26
N LYS A 437 45.61 -19.73 40.20
CA LYS A 437 44.54 -20.09 39.26
C LYS A 437 43.45 -20.91 39.95
N LEU A 438 43.81 -21.88 40.79
CA LEU A 438 42.86 -22.71 41.54
C LEU A 438 41.98 -21.87 42.47
N GLU A 439 42.58 -20.86 43.11
CA GLU A 439 41.86 -19.93 43.97
C GLU A 439 40.91 -19.03 43.17
N SER A 440 41.35 -18.53 42.01
CA SER A 440 40.50 -17.77 41.09
C SER A 440 39.31 -18.59 40.56
N TYR A 441 39.52 -19.89 40.31
CA TYR A 441 38.46 -20.81 39.90
C TYR A 441 37.49 -21.13 41.03
N ARG A 442 37.98 -21.26 42.28
CA ARG A 442 37.12 -21.39 43.45
C ARG A 442 36.19 -20.19 43.64
N VAL A 443 36.70 -18.97 43.44
CA VAL A 443 35.88 -17.75 43.48
C VAL A 443 34.85 -17.72 42.34
N LYS A 444 35.24 -18.10 41.12
CA LYS A 444 34.30 -18.21 39.98
C LYS A 444 33.21 -19.26 40.23
N ILE A 445 33.55 -20.43 40.74
CA ILE A 445 32.59 -21.49 41.08
C ILE A 445 31.60 -20.99 42.14
N LYS A 446 32.08 -20.24 43.15
CA LYS A 446 31.21 -19.65 44.18
C LYS A 446 30.24 -18.62 43.58
N LYS A 447 30.68 -17.78 42.64
CA LYS A 447 29.82 -16.83 41.91
C LYS A 447 28.79 -17.57 41.03
N LEU A 448 29.23 -18.56 40.26
CA LEU A 448 28.35 -19.38 39.41
C LEU A 448 27.28 -20.12 40.22
N ARG A 449 27.63 -20.67 41.39
CA ARG A 449 26.66 -21.29 42.30
C ARG A 449 25.61 -20.30 42.80
N ARG A 450 26.00 -19.07 43.14
CA ARG A 450 25.05 -18.01 43.53
C ARG A 450 24.12 -17.63 42.38
N SER A 451 24.65 -17.49 41.17
CA SER A 451 23.83 -17.24 39.97
C SER A 451 22.86 -18.38 39.68
N LEU A 452 23.28 -19.64 39.86
CA LEU A 452 22.42 -20.81 39.68
C LEU A 452 21.24 -20.81 40.66
N ILE A 453 21.49 -20.45 41.92
CA ILE A 453 20.43 -20.34 42.95
C ILE A 453 19.43 -19.24 42.54
N ARG A 454 19.92 -18.07 42.14
CA ARG A 454 19.06 -16.95 41.71
C ARG A 454 18.19 -17.29 40.50
N VAL A 455 18.75 -18.00 39.53
CA VAL A 455 18.00 -18.45 38.33
C VAL A 455 16.97 -19.52 38.71
N LYS A 456 17.28 -20.42 39.65
CA LYS A 456 16.31 -21.39 40.16
C LYS A 456 15.15 -20.72 40.89
N GLU A 457 15.43 -19.70 41.71
CA GLU A 457 14.39 -18.89 42.36
C GLU A 457 13.51 -18.17 41.35
N GLN A 458 14.11 -17.55 40.32
CA GLN A 458 13.36 -16.90 39.24
C GLN A 458 12.49 -17.88 38.44
N ASN A 459 13.00 -19.08 38.16
CA ASN A 459 12.21 -20.11 37.49
C ASN A 459 11.05 -20.60 38.37
N ALA A 460 11.24 -20.69 39.68
CA ALA A 460 10.17 -21.05 40.61
C ALA A 460 9.09 -19.96 40.67
N THR A 461 9.46 -18.68 40.70
CA THR A 461 8.49 -17.57 40.67
C THR A 461 7.73 -17.51 39.35
N LEU A 462 8.41 -17.68 38.22
CA LEU A 462 7.77 -17.70 36.89
C LEU A 462 6.86 -18.92 36.71
N ALA A 463 7.21 -20.08 37.28
CA ALA A 463 6.36 -21.26 37.25
C ALA A 463 5.07 -21.06 38.05
N ALA A 464 5.16 -20.40 39.22
CA ALA A 464 3.99 -20.06 40.02
C ALA A 464 3.08 -19.03 39.31
N GLU A 465 3.67 -18.04 38.66
CA GLU A 465 2.94 -17.02 37.89
C GLU A 465 2.26 -17.63 36.65
N LYS A 466 2.94 -18.55 35.97
CA LYS A 466 2.36 -19.33 34.88
C LYS A 466 1.15 -20.15 35.34
N GLY A 467 1.26 -20.84 36.48
CA GLY A 467 0.14 -21.59 37.05
C GLY A 467 -1.07 -20.71 37.35
N ARG A 468 -0.84 -19.53 37.95
CA ARG A 468 -1.90 -18.54 38.21
C ARG A 468 -2.58 -18.07 36.92
N LEU A 469 -1.80 -17.75 35.89
CA LEU A 469 -2.32 -17.32 34.59
C LEU A 469 -3.09 -18.43 33.86
N GLU A 470 -2.67 -19.69 34.02
CA GLU A 470 -3.38 -20.85 33.47
C GLU A 470 -4.73 -21.06 34.18
N GLU A 471 -4.79 -20.91 35.51
CA GLU A 471 -6.05 -20.93 36.26
C GLU A 471 -6.99 -19.79 35.85
N GLU A 472 -6.45 -18.59 35.64
CA GLU A 472 -7.23 -17.43 35.21
C GLU A 472 -7.77 -17.60 33.78
N LEU A 473 -6.94 -18.16 32.88
CA LEU A 473 -7.37 -18.56 31.54
C LEU A 473 -8.46 -19.62 31.57
N GLN A 474 -8.37 -20.60 32.48
CA GLN A 474 -9.39 -21.63 32.62
C GLN A 474 -10.71 -21.03 33.10
N ARG A 475 -10.69 -20.17 34.13
CA ARG A 475 -11.88 -19.44 34.60
C ARG A 475 -12.51 -18.58 33.49
N LEU A 476 -11.69 -17.88 32.70
CA LEU A 476 -12.16 -17.09 31.57
C LEU A 476 -12.80 -17.96 30.48
N ARG A 477 -12.26 -19.15 30.21
CA ARG A 477 -12.85 -20.12 29.28
C ARG A 477 -14.18 -20.64 29.79
N ASP A 478 -14.27 -21.00 31.07
CA ASP A 478 -15.51 -21.49 31.67
C ASP A 478 -16.60 -20.41 31.64
N VAL A 479 -16.24 -19.13 31.85
CA VAL A 479 -17.17 -17.99 31.69
C VAL A 479 -17.59 -17.83 30.22
N LEU A 480 -16.65 -17.94 29.27
CA LEU A 480 -16.95 -17.86 27.84
C LEU A 480 -17.86 -18.99 27.37
N GLU A 481 -17.66 -20.20 27.88
CA GLU A 481 -18.49 -21.37 27.58
C GLU A 481 -19.90 -21.19 28.14
N ASN A 482 -20.03 -20.71 29.38
CA ASN A 482 -21.32 -20.38 29.98
C ASN A 482 -22.06 -19.24 29.24
N VAL A 483 -21.34 -18.23 28.74
CA VAL A 483 -21.92 -17.17 27.89
C VAL A 483 -22.33 -17.71 26.51
N SER A 484 -21.57 -18.66 25.97
CA SER A 484 -21.85 -19.30 24.67
C SER A 484 -23.06 -20.22 24.74
N VAL A 485 -23.33 -20.85 25.89
CA VAL A 485 -24.50 -21.73 26.12
C VAL A 485 -25.81 -20.92 26.25
N CYS A 486 -25.74 -19.64 26.67
CA CYS A 486 -26.91 -18.77 26.75
C CYS A 486 -27.29 -18.06 25.43
N ALA A 487 -26.43 -18.08 24.41
CA ALA A 487 -26.73 -17.51 23.10
C ALA A 487 -27.22 -18.59 22.14
N LYS A 488 -28.54 -18.82 22.11
CA LYS A 488 -29.16 -19.71 21.11
C LYS A 488 -28.79 -19.23 19.69
N PRO A 489 -28.38 -20.14 18.78
CA PRO A 489 -28.01 -19.77 17.40
C PRO A 489 -29.14 -19.05 16.63
N GLU A 490 -30.40 -19.28 17.01
CA GLU A 490 -31.60 -18.74 16.36
C GLU A 490 -31.77 -17.21 16.52
N ASP A 491 -31.28 -16.62 17.62
CA ASP A 491 -31.41 -15.17 17.84
C ASP A 491 -30.33 -14.37 17.08
N SER A 492 -29.16 -14.98 16.86
CA SER A 492 -28.07 -14.33 16.13
C SER A 492 -28.38 -14.18 14.64
N GLU A 493 -29.04 -15.18 14.03
CA GLU A 493 -29.50 -15.09 12.64
C GLU A 493 -30.58 -14.01 12.46
N ARG A 494 -31.55 -13.94 13.38
CA ARG A 494 -32.59 -12.89 13.36
C ARG A 494 -32.01 -11.48 13.50
N ILE A 495 -31.03 -11.30 14.37
CA ILE A 495 -30.33 -10.04 14.56
C ILE A 495 -29.52 -9.67 13.30
N LEU A 496 -28.86 -10.66 12.67
CA LEU A 496 -28.15 -10.47 11.40
C LEU A 496 -29.08 -10.08 10.26
N GLU A 497 -30.26 -10.70 10.16
CA GLU A 497 -31.28 -10.36 9.17
C GLU A 497 -31.75 -8.91 9.35
N ARG A 498 -32.06 -8.51 10.60
CA ARG A 498 -32.47 -7.16 10.94
C ARG A 498 -31.41 -6.12 10.56
N TYR A 499 -30.14 -6.38 10.89
CA TYR A 499 -29.05 -5.48 10.51
C TYR A 499 -28.81 -5.44 9.00
N LYS A 500 -29.01 -6.54 8.27
CA LYS A 500 -28.93 -6.53 6.80
C LYS A 500 -30.03 -5.66 6.18
N GLU A 501 -31.25 -5.74 6.69
CA GLU A 501 -32.36 -4.91 6.25
C GLU A 501 -32.12 -3.43 6.55
N GLU A 502 -31.61 -3.13 7.75
CA GLU A 502 -31.27 -1.77 8.18
C GLU A 502 -30.14 -1.18 7.32
N ILE A 503 -29.10 -1.96 7.00
CA ILE A 503 -28.05 -1.56 6.05
C ILE A 503 -28.63 -1.30 4.66
N LYS A 504 -29.60 -2.09 4.20
CA LYS A 504 -30.24 -1.90 2.89
C LYS A 504 -31.09 -0.63 2.87
N ALA A 505 -31.80 -0.32 3.95
CA ALA A 505 -32.56 0.91 4.10
C ALA A 505 -31.63 2.14 4.13
N LEU A 506 -30.58 2.09 4.95
CA LEU A 506 -29.58 3.17 5.05
C LEU A 506 -28.87 3.43 3.71
N LYS A 507 -28.58 2.39 2.92
CA LYS A 507 -28.00 2.54 1.59
C LYS A 507 -28.92 3.26 0.60
N ARG A 508 -30.25 3.04 0.66
CA ARG A 508 -31.21 3.78 -0.16
C ARG A 508 -31.26 5.25 0.25
N VAL A 509 -31.36 5.51 1.55
CA VAL A 509 -31.34 6.88 2.07
C VAL A 509 -30.08 7.64 1.66
N ILE A 510 -28.90 6.99 1.71
CA ILE A 510 -27.65 7.57 1.23
C ILE A 510 -27.67 7.86 -0.27
N PHE A 511 -28.31 7.01 -1.06
CA PHE A 511 -28.45 7.20 -2.50
C PHE A 511 -29.35 8.41 -2.81
N ASP A 512 -30.51 8.47 -2.17
CA ASP A 512 -31.49 9.56 -2.35
C ASP A 512 -30.88 10.91 -1.92
N LEU A 513 -30.21 10.94 -0.76
CA LEU A 513 -29.48 12.13 -0.27
C LEU A 513 -28.37 12.57 -1.23
N LYS A 514 -27.67 11.64 -1.89
CA LYS A 514 -26.64 11.99 -2.87
C LYS A 514 -27.23 12.60 -4.13
N GLU A 515 -28.39 12.12 -4.55
CA GLU A 515 -29.10 12.67 -5.72
C GLU A 515 -29.59 14.09 -5.42
N GLU A 516 -30.21 14.31 -4.26
CA GLU A 516 -30.60 15.65 -3.80
C GLU A 516 -29.40 16.60 -3.70
N LEU A 517 -28.30 16.13 -3.12
CA LEU A 517 -27.08 16.91 -2.97
C LEU A 517 -26.45 17.25 -4.33
N SER A 518 -26.58 16.36 -5.33
CA SER A 518 -26.16 16.64 -6.71
C SER A 518 -27.01 17.73 -7.35
N LYS A 519 -28.34 17.68 -7.19
CA LYS A 519 -29.27 18.70 -7.68
C LYS A 519 -28.96 20.07 -7.05
N ALA A 520 -28.86 20.12 -5.73
CA ALA A 520 -28.51 21.34 -4.99
C ALA A 520 -27.13 21.92 -5.39
N ARG A 521 -26.12 21.07 -5.63
CA ARG A 521 -24.82 21.53 -6.12
C ARG A 521 -24.88 22.12 -7.52
N HIS A 522 -25.69 21.54 -8.40
CA HIS A 522 -25.89 22.07 -9.75
C HIS A 522 -26.54 23.45 -9.71
N GLU A 523 -27.59 23.61 -8.90
CA GLU A 523 -28.26 24.89 -8.66
C GLU A 523 -27.30 25.95 -8.12
N ILE A 524 -26.50 25.62 -7.09
CA ILE A 524 -25.49 26.54 -6.53
C ILE A 524 -24.46 26.96 -7.58
N THR A 525 -24.05 26.04 -8.46
CA THR A 525 -23.07 26.34 -9.50
C THR A 525 -23.64 27.29 -10.54
N ASN A 526 -24.91 27.09 -10.92
CA ASN A 526 -25.62 27.98 -11.85
C ASN A 526 -25.84 29.37 -11.22
N MET A 527 -26.27 29.44 -9.96
CA MET A 527 -26.41 30.70 -9.22
C MET A 527 -25.07 31.47 -9.14
N LYS A 528 -23.96 30.79 -8.88
CA LYS A 528 -22.62 31.42 -8.85
C LYS A 528 -22.21 32.00 -10.21
N ARG A 529 -22.50 31.29 -11.31
CA ARG A 529 -22.23 31.78 -12.68
C ARG A 529 -23.05 33.02 -12.99
N MET A 530 -24.33 33.03 -12.62
CA MET A 530 -25.23 34.17 -12.84
C MET A 530 -24.80 35.40 -12.03
N ARG A 531 -24.51 35.22 -10.74
CA ARG A 531 -24.00 36.31 -9.87
C ARG A 531 -22.68 36.90 -10.41
N MET A 532 -21.84 36.07 -11.02
CA MET A 532 -20.61 36.53 -11.65
C MET A 532 -20.89 37.37 -12.91
N MET A 533 -21.90 37.03 -13.72
CA MET A 533 -22.30 37.82 -14.89
C MET A 533 -22.95 39.16 -14.51
N GLU A 534 -23.70 39.20 -13.40
CA GLU A 534 -24.24 40.41 -12.79
C GLU A 534 -23.11 41.34 -12.31
N ILE A 535 -22.15 40.84 -11.52
CA ILE A 535 -21.01 41.63 -11.02
C ILE A 535 -20.16 42.19 -12.18
N ARG A 536 -20.02 41.43 -13.27
CA ARG A 536 -19.32 41.89 -14.49
C ARG A 536 -20.13 42.88 -15.32
N GLY A 537 -21.38 43.18 -14.95
CA GLY A 537 -22.24 44.16 -15.60
C GLY A 537 -22.68 43.77 -17.02
N VAL A 538 -22.71 42.48 -17.34
CA VAL A 538 -23.03 41.98 -18.69
C VAL A 538 -24.54 41.78 -18.87
N VAL A 539 -25.26 41.44 -17.81
CA VAL A 539 -26.69 41.11 -17.84
C VAL A 539 -27.44 41.82 -16.71
N TYR A 540 -28.72 42.13 -16.93
CA TYR A 540 -29.64 42.48 -15.85
C TYR A 540 -30.39 41.23 -15.36
N PRO A 541 -30.45 40.98 -14.05
CA PRO A 541 -31.32 39.96 -13.50
C PRO A 541 -32.79 40.41 -13.58
N LEU A 542 -33.68 39.50 -13.96
CA LEU A 542 -35.12 39.71 -14.02
C LEU A 542 -35.78 39.02 -12.82
N LYS A 543 -36.71 39.72 -12.18
CA LYS A 543 -37.55 39.14 -11.11
C LYS A 543 -38.74 38.44 -11.74
N VAL A 544 -38.76 37.11 -11.71
CA VAL A 544 -39.80 36.29 -12.34
C VAL A 544 -41.03 36.20 -11.42
N ILE A 545 -42.19 36.57 -11.95
CA ILE A 545 -43.48 36.44 -11.27
C ILE A 545 -44.36 35.53 -12.14
N LYS A 546 -44.80 34.41 -11.56
CA LYS A 546 -45.52 33.35 -12.29
C LYS A 546 -46.91 33.80 -12.77
N ARG A 547 -47.63 34.59 -11.97
CA ARG A 547 -48.94 35.16 -12.34
C ARG A 547 -49.07 36.60 -11.86
N PHE A 548 -49.63 37.47 -12.69
CA PHE A 548 -49.84 38.88 -12.38
C PHE A 548 -50.99 39.11 -11.38
N THR A 549 -50.79 38.70 -10.12
CA THR A 549 -51.75 38.83 -9.02
C THR A 549 -51.05 39.39 -7.78
N GLN A 550 -51.81 40.04 -6.87
CA GLN A 550 -51.23 40.62 -5.66
C GLN A 550 -50.52 39.57 -4.80
N ASN A 551 -51.14 38.40 -4.61
CA ASN A 551 -50.57 37.30 -3.80
C ASN A 551 -49.22 36.82 -4.34
N GLU A 552 -49.10 36.60 -5.65
CA GLU A 552 -47.84 36.14 -6.24
C GLU A 552 -46.77 37.24 -6.21
N ILE A 553 -47.15 38.52 -6.35
CA ILE A 553 -46.24 39.65 -6.17
C ILE A 553 -45.70 39.69 -4.73
N HIS A 554 -46.56 39.47 -3.72
CA HIS A 554 -46.13 39.45 -2.31
C HIS A 554 -45.22 38.26 -1.99
N LYS A 555 -45.57 37.04 -2.42
CA LYS A 555 -44.70 35.85 -2.24
C LYS A 555 -43.33 36.02 -2.87
N THR A 556 -43.28 36.55 -4.09
CA THR A 556 -42.01 36.81 -4.79
C THR A 556 -41.23 37.93 -4.10
N ASP A 557 -41.90 38.83 -3.38
CA ASP A 557 -41.26 39.88 -2.59
C ASP A 557 -40.58 39.33 -1.33
N GLU A 558 -41.27 38.46 -0.59
CA GLU A 558 -40.74 37.80 0.60
C GLU A 558 -39.54 36.90 0.28
N ALA A 559 -39.59 36.20 -0.86
CA ALA A 559 -38.54 35.23 -1.24
C ALA A 559 -37.25 35.88 -1.75
N VAL A 560 -37.34 37.00 -2.49
CA VAL A 560 -36.19 37.56 -3.22
C VAL A 560 -35.82 38.97 -2.74
N GLY A 561 -36.70 39.66 -2.01
CA GLY A 561 -36.56 41.08 -1.68
C GLY A 561 -36.70 41.98 -2.91
N LYS A 562 -36.83 43.30 -2.71
CA LYS A 562 -36.90 44.26 -3.81
C LYS A 562 -35.90 45.39 -3.67
N ASN A 563 -35.24 45.70 -4.78
CA ASN A 563 -34.45 46.92 -4.91
C ASN A 563 -35.13 47.90 -5.89
N LYS A 564 -34.90 49.18 -5.67
CA LYS A 564 -35.37 50.23 -6.59
C LYS A 564 -34.62 50.07 -7.91
N GLY A 565 -35.35 49.91 -9.02
CA GLY A 565 -34.77 49.69 -10.35
C GLY A 565 -34.78 48.26 -10.88
N ASP A 566 -35.43 47.32 -10.18
CA ASP A 566 -35.61 45.94 -10.67
C ASP A 566 -36.44 45.89 -11.97
N ILE A 567 -36.10 44.96 -12.87
CA ILE A 567 -36.90 44.63 -14.06
C ILE A 567 -37.69 43.36 -13.75
N VAL A 568 -39.00 43.38 -14.02
CA VAL A 568 -39.91 42.27 -13.69
C VAL A 568 -40.28 41.50 -14.95
N LEU A 569 -40.22 40.18 -14.89
CA LEU A 569 -40.74 39.27 -15.91
C LEU A 569 -42.05 38.64 -15.43
N LEU A 570 -43.14 38.82 -16.17
CA LEU A 570 -44.43 38.20 -15.95
C LEU A 570 -44.60 37.03 -16.93
N LEU A 571 -44.63 35.80 -16.42
CA LEU A 571 -44.92 34.61 -17.24
C LEU A 571 -46.39 34.57 -17.66
N ASP A 572 -47.28 35.03 -16.77
CA ASP A 572 -48.68 35.24 -17.10
C ASP A 572 -49.12 36.64 -16.64
N GLY A 573 -49.24 37.55 -17.61
CA GLY A 573 -49.76 38.91 -17.46
C GLY A 573 -51.28 38.98 -17.28
N ARG A 574 -52.01 37.86 -17.37
CA ARG A 574 -53.47 37.82 -17.18
C ARG A 574 -53.82 37.85 -15.69
N GLY A 575 -54.89 38.57 -15.34
CA GLY A 575 -55.46 38.57 -13.99
C GLY A 575 -55.12 39.77 -13.09
N GLY A 576 -54.23 40.66 -13.51
CA GLY A 576 -53.92 41.89 -12.78
C GLY A 576 -54.52 43.13 -13.45
N GLY A 577 -55.19 43.97 -12.64
CA GLY A 577 -55.72 45.27 -13.06
C GLY A 577 -54.87 46.43 -12.55
N ARG A 578 -55.45 47.64 -12.54
CA ARG A 578 -54.80 48.89 -12.07
C ARG A 578 -54.18 48.75 -10.67
N ALA A 579 -54.91 48.17 -9.72
CA ALA A 579 -54.43 47.97 -8.34
C ALA A 579 -53.20 47.05 -8.24
N THR A 580 -53.07 46.07 -9.14
CA THR A 580 -51.90 45.17 -9.19
C THR A 580 -50.70 45.86 -9.83
N ALA A 581 -50.94 46.68 -10.87
CA ALA A 581 -49.91 47.51 -11.48
C ALA A 581 -49.37 48.55 -10.50
N ASP A 582 -50.23 49.21 -9.72
CA ASP A 582 -49.87 50.20 -8.70
C ASP A 582 -48.92 49.62 -7.64
N LEU A 583 -49.03 48.33 -7.31
CA LEU A 583 -48.09 47.66 -6.40
C LEU A 583 -46.68 47.57 -6.98
N LEU A 584 -46.55 47.29 -8.29
CA LEU A 584 -45.24 47.26 -8.93
C LEU A 584 -44.68 48.68 -9.11
N ILE A 585 -45.53 49.65 -9.45
CA ILE A 585 -45.20 51.08 -9.61
C ILE A 585 -44.71 51.69 -8.30
N LYS A 586 -45.50 51.60 -7.21
CA LYS A 586 -45.13 52.12 -5.88
C LYS A 586 -43.79 51.57 -5.41
N LYS A 587 -43.51 50.33 -5.78
CA LYS A 587 -42.28 49.66 -5.42
C LYS A 587 -41.10 50.04 -6.35
N GLY A 588 -41.27 50.88 -7.37
CA GLY A 588 -40.19 51.46 -8.18
C GLY A 588 -39.48 50.49 -9.15
N VAL A 589 -40.24 49.70 -9.93
CA VAL A 589 -39.66 48.89 -11.01
C VAL A 589 -39.13 49.77 -12.17
N LYS A 590 -38.05 49.33 -12.84
CA LYS A 590 -37.47 50.03 -14.00
C LYS A 590 -38.26 49.74 -15.29
N ALA A 591 -38.74 48.51 -15.45
CA ALA A 591 -39.50 48.06 -16.61
C ALA A 591 -40.23 46.75 -16.29
N VAL A 592 -41.25 46.41 -17.10
CA VAL A 592 -41.99 45.16 -17.02
C VAL A 592 -41.90 44.45 -18.36
N ILE A 593 -41.58 43.15 -18.35
CA ILE A 593 -41.59 42.26 -19.51
C ILE A 593 -42.70 41.26 -19.29
N SER A 594 -43.57 41.05 -20.27
CA SER A 594 -44.72 40.13 -20.16
C SER A 594 -44.75 39.13 -21.31
N GLU A 595 -44.93 37.83 -21.02
CA GLU A 595 -45.11 36.81 -22.05
C GLU A 595 -46.53 36.81 -22.63
N THR A 596 -47.52 37.27 -21.85
CA THR A 596 -48.92 37.34 -22.28
C THR A 596 -49.47 38.76 -22.20
N ALA A 597 -50.51 39.04 -23.01
CA ALA A 597 -51.23 40.31 -22.96
C ALA A 597 -51.90 40.52 -21.59
N MET A 598 -51.72 41.71 -21.02
CA MET A 598 -52.34 42.14 -19.76
C MET A 598 -53.57 43.02 -20.00
N SER A 599 -54.28 43.35 -18.92
CA SER A 599 -55.46 44.24 -19.00
C SER A 599 -55.10 45.65 -19.48
N HIS A 600 -55.96 46.27 -20.30
CA HIS A 600 -55.82 47.66 -20.75
C HIS A 600 -55.63 48.63 -19.58
N MET A 601 -56.36 48.41 -18.48
CA MET A 601 -56.25 49.24 -17.27
C MET A 601 -54.89 49.12 -16.57
N ALA A 602 -54.19 47.98 -16.71
CA ALA A 602 -52.86 47.81 -16.16
C ALA A 602 -51.79 48.46 -17.05
N LEU A 603 -51.93 48.36 -18.37
CA LEU A 603 -51.05 49.04 -19.32
C LEU A 603 -51.12 50.57 -19.16
N GLU A 604 -52.33 51.13 -19.05
CA GLU A 604 -52.52 52.56 -18.80
C GLU A 604 -51.84 53.02 -17.52
N ALA A 605 -51.95 52.25 -16.43
CA ALA A 605 -51.30 52.59 -15.16
C ALA A 605 -49.76 52.63 -15.28
N PHE A 606 -49.16 51.68 -16.00
CA PHE A 606 -47.72 51.69 -16.25
C PHE A 606 -47.30 52.86 -17.15
N LEU A 607 -48.09 53.19 -18.16
CA LEU A 607 -47.86 54.32 -19.06
C LEU A 607 -47.90 55.67 -18.34
N GLU A 608 -48.90 55.89 -17.47
CA GLU A 608 -49.03 57.06 -16.60
C GLU A 608 -47.82 57.21 -15.67
N ALA A 609 -47.30 56.09 -15.17
CA ALA A 609 -46.14 56.05 -14.27
C ALA A 609 -44.77 56.09 -14.98
N ASN A 610 -44.72 56.27 -16.31
CA ASN A 610 -43.49 56.23 -17.11
C ASN A 610 -42.70 54.91 -17.01
N ILE A 611 -43.38 53.78 -16.82
CA ILE A 611 -42.76 52.46 -16.76
C ILE A 611 -43.02 51.72 -18.08
N PRO A 612 -41.98 51.40 -18.87
CA PRO A 612 -42.16 50.67 -20.12
C PRO A 612 -42.58 49.23 -19.87
N VAL A 613 -43.51 48.76 -20.72
CA VAL A 613 -43.96 47.38 -20.77
C VAL A 613 -43.55 46.80 -22.12
N PHE A 614 -42.74 45.76 -22.10
CA PHE A 614 -42.29 45.04 -23.29
C PHE A 614 -42.92 43.65 -23.35
N PHE A 615 -43.13 43.12 -24.54
CA PHE A 615 -43.51 41.72 -24.71
C PHE A 615 -42.27 40.82 -24.82
N SER A 616 -42.39 39.56 -24.41
CA SER A 616 -41.27 38.60 -24.49
C SER A 616 -40.71 38.43 -25.90
N ASP A 617 -41.52 38.65 -26.93
CA ASP A 617 -41.09 38.57 -28.34
C ASP A 617 -40.14 39.72 -28.74
N GLU A 618 -40.19 40.84 -28.01
CA GLU A 618 -39.37 42.03 -28.27
C GLU A 618 -38.04 41.98 -27.50
N VAL A 619 -37.90 41.08 -26.52
CA VAL A 619 -36.78 41.03 -25.58
C VAL A 619 -36.22 39.62 -25.48
N ASN A 620 -34.93 39.46 -25.78
CA ASN A 620 -34.26 38.17 -25.68
C ASN A 620 -34.00 37.78 -24.21
N VAL A 621 -35.01 37.19 -23.58
CA VAL A 621 -34.94 36.70 -22.20
C VAL A 621 -34.34 35.30 -22.17
N LYS A 622 -33.27 35.12 -21.39
CA LYS A 622 -32.69 33.79 -21.11
C LYS A 622 -33.16 33.33 -19.74
N GLN A 623 -34.03 32.33 -19.70
CA GLN A 623 -34.53 31.73 -18.48
C GLN A 623 -33.83 30.39 -18.18
N ILE A 624 -33.40 30.22 -16.94
CA ILE A 624 -32.91 28.94 -16.40
C ILE A 624 -33.61 28.72 -15.05
N ASP A 625 -34.51 27.75 -15.00
CA ASP A 625 -35.34 27.42 -13.85
C ASP A 625 -36.13 28.64 -13.32
N GLU A 626 -35.88 29.07 -12.08
CA GLU A 626 -36.58 30.19 -11.42
C GLU A 626 -35.96 31.56 -11.70
N PHE A 627 -34.86 31.61 -12.47
CA PHE A 627 -34.12 32.85 -12.74
C PHE A 627 -34.18 33.21 -14.23
N ALA A 628 -34.37 34.48 -14.51
CA ALA A 628 -34.31 35.01 -15.87
C ALA A 628 -33.34 36.19 -15.95
N VAL A 629 -32.66 36.32 -17.08
CA VAL A 629 -31.70 37.41 -17.34
C VAL A 629 -31.93 37.98 -18.73
N VAL A 630 -31.60 39.26 -18.90
CA VAL A 630 -31.56 39.93 -20.20
C VAL A 630 -30.18 40.57 -20.42
N ASP A 631 -29.71 40.60 -21.66
CA ASP A 631 -28.46 41.29 -22.00
C ASP A 631 -28.61 42.79 -21.74
N LYS A 632 -27.65 43.36 -20.99
CA LYS A 632 -27.70 44.76 -20.58
C LYS A 632 -27.70 45.71 -21.79
N LYS A 633 -26.88 45.42 -22.80
CA LYS A 633 -26.70 46.32 -23.96
C LYS A 633 -27.94 46.33 -24.84
N GLU A 634 -28.50 45.16 -25.11
CA GLU A 634 -29.72 45.02 -25.91
C GLU A 634 -30.90 45.67 -25.20
N PHE A 635 -31.04 45.45 -23.89
CA PHE A 635 -32.13 46.00 -23.11
C PHE A 635 -32.05 47.53 -22.94
N ASP A 636 -30.87 48.10 -22.65
CA ASP A 636 -30.73 49.55 -22.52
C ASP A 636 -30.95 50.28 -23.87
N ALA A 637 -30.62 49.64 -25.00
CA ALA A 637 -30.93 50.17 -26.33
C ALA A 637 -32.44 50.19 -26.63
N LEU A 638 -33.15 49.11 -26.27
CA LEU A 638 -34.62 49.04 -26.36
C LEU A 638 -35.30 50.10 -25.49
N LEU A 639 -34.82 50.25 -24.25
CA LEU A 639 -35.33 51.25 -23.32
C LEU A 639 -35.18 52.68 -23.86
N SER A 640 -34.03 52.99 -24.45
CA SER A 640 -33.75 54.31 -25.02
C SER A 640 -34.68 54.63 -26.20
N ARG A 641 -34.90 53.66 -27.11
CA ARG A 641 -35.84 53.81 -28.24
C ARG A 641 -37.26 54.08 -27.77
N TYR A 642 -37.73 53.35 -26.76
CA TYR A 642 -39.06 53.53 -26.20
C TYR A 642 -39.28 54.96 -25.67
N PHE A 643 -38.31 55.49 -24.90
CA PHE A 643 -38.43 56.86 -24.38
C PHE A 643 -38.34 57.92 -25.49
N GLU A 644 -37.52 57.72 -26.52
CA GLU A 644 -37.47 58.61 -27.70
C GLU A 644 -38.80 58.66 -28.46
N GLU A 645 -39.43 57.50 -28.68
CA GLU A 645 -40.74 57.40 -29.34
C GLU A 645 -41.84 58.06 -28.50
N LYS A 646 -41.82 57.84 -27.19
CA LYS A 646 -42.76 58.48 -26.26
C LYS A 646 -42.62 60.00 -26.26
N GLU A 647 -41.39 60.51 -26.20
CA GLU A 647 -41.16 61.96 -26.27
C GLU A 647 -41.65 62.57 -27.59
N LYS A 648 -41.44 61.88 -28.72
CA LYS A 648 -41.97 62.32 -30.02
C LYS A 648 -43.50 62.35 -29.99
N ALA A 649 -44.15 61.31 -29.48
CA ALA A 649 -45.60 61.24 -29.36
C ALA A 649 -46.18 62.32 -28.43
N GLU A 650 -45.51 62.61 -27.31
CA GLU A 650 -45.91 63.70 -26.41
C GLU A 650 -45.73 65.08 -27.05
N ARG A 651 -44.63 65.31 -27.77
CA ARG A 651 -44.40 66.55 -28.54
C ARG A 651 -45.50 66.75 -29.58
N GLU A 652 -45.88 65.69 -30.31
CA GLU A 652 -46.99 65.74 -31.26
C GLU A 652 -48.33 66.01 -30.60
N LYS A 653 -48.61 65.35 -29.45
CA LYS A 653 -49.85 65.59 -28.70
C LYS A 653 -49.95 67.02 -28.17
N ARG A 654 -48.84 67.56 -27.63
CA ARG A 654 -48.75 68.98 -27.21
C ARG A 654 -48.93 69.93 -28.39
N LYS A 655 -48.34 69.61 -29.55
CA LYS A 655 -48.54 70.40 -30.77
C LYS A 655 -50.01 70.42 -31.19
N ARG A 656 -50.68 69.26 -31.23
CA ARG A 656 -52.12 69.15 -31.53
C ARG A 656 -53.01 69.87 -30.50
N GLN A 657 -52.64 69.83 -29.21
CA GLN A 657 -53.37 70.57 -28.16
C GLN A 657 -53.19 72.09 -28.30
N LEU A 658 -51.99 72.56 -28.66
CA LEU A 658 -51.73 73.96 -28.99
C LEU A 658 -52.48 74.40 -30.24
N GLU A 659 -52.52 73.56 -31.29
CA GLU A 659 -53.30 73.81 -32.50
C GLU A 659 -54.79 73.91 -32.16
N LYS A 660 -55.33 73.01 -31.33
CA LYS A 660 -56.72 73.04 -30.90
C LYS A 660 -57.06 74.27 -30.04
N LEU A 661 -56.18 74.66 -29.11
CA LEU A 661 -56.33 75.90 -28.33
C LEU A 661 -56.26 77.15 -29.22
N LEU A 662 -55.44 77.14 -30.27
CA LEU A 662 -55.38 78.22 -31.25
C LEU A 662 -56.64 78.27 -32.14
N GLU A 663 -57.20 77.11 -32.51
CA GLU A 663 -58.49 77.01 -33.21
C GLU A 663 -59.65 77.49 -32.32
N ASP A 664 -59.71 77.04 -31.07
CA ASP A 664 -60.72 77.47 -30.09
C ASP A 664 -60.62 79.00 -29.85
N TYR A 665 -59.41 79.55 -29.72
CA TYR A 665 -59.18 81.00 -29.59
C TYR A 665 -59.52 81.79 -30.86
N ARG A 666 -59.33 81.22 -32.07
CA ARG A 666 -59.76 81.83 -33.34
C ARG A 666 -61.28 81.85 -33.47
N MET A 667 -61.94 80.76 -33.11
CA MET A 667 -63.41 80.65 -33.08
C MET A 667 -64.04 81.64 -32.09
N GLU A 668 -63.45 81.81 -30.90
CA GLU A 668 -63.89 82.81 -29.92
C GLU A 668 -63.75 84.26 -30.43
N ARG A 669 -62.75 84.57 -31.27
CA ARG A 669 -62.62 85.89 -31.89
C ARG A 669 -63.61 86.13 -33.03
N GLU A 670 -63.94 85.11 -33.83
CA GLU A 670 -64.94 85.24 -34.89
C GLU A 670 -66.36 85.44 -34.31
N LEU A 671 -66.65 84.83 -33.16
CA LEU A 671 -67.90 85.03 -32.40
C LEU A 671 -67.98 86.37 -31.64
N GLY A 672 -66.85 87.08 -31.46
CA GLY A 672 -66.77 88.38 -30.80
C GLY A 672 -66.84 89.60 -31.73
N LEU A 673 -67.03 89.39 -33.04
CA LEU A 673 -67.09 90.43 -34.08
C LEU A 673 -68.44 90.50 -34.83
N THR A 674 -69.47 89.87 -34.28
CA THR A 674 -70.90 90.08 -34.62
C THR A 674 -71.63 90.57 -33.39
#